data_AF-A0A7C5HJN9-F1
#
_entry.id   AF-A0A7C5HJN9-F1
#
_cell.length_a   1.000
_cell.length_b   1.000
_cell.length_c   1.000
_cell.angle_alpha   90.00
_cell.angle_beta   90.00
_cell.angle_gamma   90.00
#
_symmetry.space_group_name_H-M   'P 1'
#
loop_
_entity.id
_entity.type
_entity.pdbx_description
1 polymer ?
#
loop_
_entity_poly.entity_id
_entity_poly.type
_entity_poly.pdbx_seq_one_letter_code
_entity_poly.pdbx_strand_id
1 'polypeptide(L)'
;SQVAEIREKGKYVFSNMDLARRYNVNICAIQSIVHGRKYDFNDKRAGLSKDQIIEIKELLSKRIKTVDLAKEYDVCCSTIANILSSRSWDEKSKITKIEPIHLVEEGLCTKFSSVSAVNELKSLGFNGTAHTKSVPAWVFNISDEAKLSFLRGFLDADGSVDKRGRISFSSCNKSLLSQIRHLCMSLGIPVTNLREYSGTTKLPNGNIIKFRQFYFTCSDPKANRRIGSHTLIYQERLENGKPFGRKDRHYPLHGGKGFDLNSCSLSRICSIEKSQIVEPVYDLEVEDTHSFIANGVVVHNSNINQEQISFVVDSIRPWLVRIEQNYNIQLLTDEERRQGYFFEHSVEGLLRGDSTARAEFYSKLFNIGVFSINEIRELENKNPVDGGDERYVPLNMIPVSQINQISQQKIESKSTGDIKVLEHREEELPEIEYTEEDLVILGRERLQKKYLPVVEDAFSNLVSSEVDEIRKAIEKHLQERNAIDFELWLNEFYTKDFSSKFLNEIGPYLRTYAESVSEVAASEIGVEYKMTPELEEFINKYTEIYSLRYTGSSANQIKKLIGESDTEDVVGVLSERLNEWIEKRPLKEAADTVARMNGAITRAYFKGAGIIKLIWVTRGAKPCIYCRSLHGKVVGIDKPFLEKGVYQPSGAEGQFFIRGPHYHPPIHRACQCMVRAG
;
A
#
# COMPACT_ATOMS: atom_id res chain seq x y z
N SER A 1 53.24 -45.54 -17.17
CA SER A 1 53.23 -46.97 -16.78
C SER A 1 51.92 -47.35 -16.08
N GLN A 2 51.57 -46.78 -14.92
CA GLN A 2 50.35 -47.11 -14.16
C GLN A 2 49.05 -46.94 -14.96
N VAL A 3 48.94 -45.93 -15.82
CA VAL A 3 47.78 -45.75 -16.72
C VAL A 3 47.63 -46.91 -17.71
N ALA A 4 48.73 -47.46 -18.21
CA ALA A 4 48.71 -48.60 -19.12
C ALA A 4 48.29 -49.89 -18.38
N GLU A 5 48.81 -50.09 -17.16
CA GLU A 5 48.41 -51.20 -16.27
C GLU A 5 46.92 -51.11 -15.89
N ILE A 6 46.41 -49.93 -15.54
CA ILE A 6 44.99 -49.71 -15.25
C ILE A 6 44.12 -49.96 -16.48
N ARG A 7 44.58 -49.59 -17.69
CA ARG A 7 43.86 -49.89 -18.94
C ARG A 7 43.84 -51.40 -19.24
N GLU A 8 44.89 -52.12 -18.86
CA GLU A 8 44.96 -53.58 -18.98
C GLU A 8 44.04 -54.28 -17.97
N LYS A 9 44.04 -53.84 -16.69
CA LYS A 9 43.07 -54.25 -15.65
C LYS A 9 41.63 -53.81 -15.99
N GLY A 10 41.49 -52.73 -16.76
CA GLY A 10 40.24 -52.11 -17.20
C GLY A 10 39.34 -53.00 -18.06
N LYS A 11 39.86 -54.11 -18.60
CA LYS A 11 39.06 -55.14 -19.28
C LYS A 11 37.97 -55.75 -18.37
N TYR A 12 38.13 -55.66 -17.05
CA TYR A 12 37.16 -56.16 -16.06
C TYR A 12 36.32 -55.06 -15.39
N VAL A 13 36.47 -53.80 -15.82
CA VAL A 13 35.71 -52.67 -15.26
C VAL A 13 34.60 -52.29 -16.24
N PHE A 14 33.42 -52.86 -16.04
CA PHE A 14 32.22 -52.56 -16.82
C PHE A 14 31.08 -52.09 -15.91
N SER A 15 30.13 -51.32 -16.44
CA SER A 15 28.93 -50.88 -15.71
C SER A 15 27.79 -51.90 -15.80
N ASN A 16 26.78 -51.78 -14.93
CA ASN A 16 25.56 -52.60 -15.07
C ASN A 16 24.82 -52.29 -16.38
N MET A 17 24.99 -51.07 -16.92
CA MET A 17 24.44 -50.67 -18.20
C MET A 17 25.15 -51.37 -19.37
N ASP A 18 26.46 -51.60 -19.26
CA ASP A 18 27.23 -52.31 -20.28
C ASP A 18 26.84 -53.79 -20.34
N LEU A 19 26.59 -54.42 -19.19
CA LEU A 19 25.99 -55.75 -19.13
C LEU A 19 24.57 -55.76 -19.73
N ALA A 20 23.73 -54.78 -19.38
CA ALA A 20 22.37 -54.69 -19.90
C ALA A 20 22.36 -54.58 -21.43
N ARG A 21 23.28 -53.79 -22.01
CA ARG A 21 23.47 -53.70 -23.46
C ARG A 21 24.01 -54.99 -24.06
N ARG A 22 25.02 -55.62 -23.45
CA ARG A 22 25.64 -56.86 -23.95
C ARG A 22 24.63 -58.00 -24.07
N TYR A 23 23.73 -58.13 -23.11
CA TYR A 23 22.71 -59.17 -23.10
C TYR A 23 21.36 -58.72 -23.68
N ASN A 24 21.28 -57.48 -24.16
CA ASN A 24 20.07 -56.85 -24.70
C ASN A 24 18.85 -56.98 -23.77
N VAL A 25 19.06 -56.66 -22.49
CA VAL A 25 18.03 -56.73 -21.46
C VAL A 25 17.87 -55.41 -20.74
N ASN A 26 16.73 -55.23 -20.07
CA ASN A 26 16.52 -54.07 -19.22
C ASN A 26 17.53 -54.08 -18.05
N ILE A 27 18.06 -52.90 -17.70
CA ILE A 27 19.01 -52.74 -16.59
C ILE A 27 18.48 -53.30 -15.26
N CYS A 28 17.16 -53.30 -15.04
CA CYS A 28 16.51 -53.88 -13.88
C CYS A 28 16.77 -55.39 -13.75
N ALA A 29 16.95 -56.11 -14.87
CA ALA A 29 17.28 -57.53 -14.87
C ALA A 29 18.70 -57.76 -14.32
N ILE A 30 19.67 -56.95 -14.77
CA ILE A 30 21.05 -56.98 -14.25
C ILE A 30 21.10 -56.58 -12.78
N GLN A 31 20.38 -55.53 -12.39
CA GLN A 31 20.30 -55.09 -10.99
C GLN A 31 19.71 -56.18 -10.07
N SER A 32 18.70 -56.91 -10.55
CA SER A 32 18.10 -58.01 -9.78
C SER A 32 19.11 -59.12 -9.48
N ILE A 33 19.99 -59.43 -10.44
CA ILE A 33 21.11 -60.38 -10.25
C ILE A 33 22.15 -59.82 -9.27
N VAL A 34 22.52 -58.55 -9.40
CA VAL A 34 23.49 -57.88 -8.50
C VAL A 34 22.99 -57.84 -7.05
N HIS A 35 21.70 -57.62 -6.84
CA HIS A 35 21.08 -57.53 -5.51
C HIS A 35 20.66 -58.89 -4.92
N GLY A 36 21.00 -60.00 -5.58
CA GLY A 36 20.72 -61.35 -5.07
C GLY A 36 19.23 -61.67 -4.92
N ARG A 37 18.35 -60.97 -5.62
CA ARG A 37 16.90 -61.23 -5.58
C ARG A 37 16.59 -62.57 -6.26
N LYS A 38 15.60 -63.30 -5.76
CA LYS A 38 15.12 -64.53 -6.42
C LYS A 38 14.64 -64.16 -7.83
N TYR A 39 15.33 -64.66 -8.84
CA TYR A 39 14.98 -64.45 -10.23
C TYR A 39 13.94 -65.49 -10.63
N ASP A 40 12.75 -65.05 -11.04
CA ASP A 40 11.69 -65.93 -11.50
C ASP A 40 11.97 -66.35 -12.95
N PHE A 41 12.35 -67.61 -13.14
CA PHE A 41 12.65 -68.19 -14.44
C PHE A 41 11.42 -68.32 -15.35
N ASN A 42 10.21 -68.14 -14.82
CA ASN A 42 8.96 -68.20 -15.57
C ASN A 42 8.42 -66.82 -15.98
N ASP A 43 9.06 -65.73 -15.53
CA ASP A 43 8.65 -64.38 -15.92
C ASP A 43 9.08 -64.08 -17.37
N LYS A 44 8.11 -64.05 -18.28
CA LYS A 44 8.29 -63.72 -19.71
C LYS A 44 8.89 -62.32 -19.94
N ARG A 45 8.90 -61.44 -18.93
CA ARG A 45 9.50 -60.09 -18.99
C ARG A 45 10.98 -60.06 -18.62
N ALA A 46 11.51 -61.13 -18.02
CA ALA A 46 12.82 -61.09 -17.38
C ALA A 46 14.00 -61.28 -18.36
N GLY A 47 13.78 -61.90 -19.52
CA GLY A 47 14.65 -61.82 -20.70
C GLY A 47 16.03 -62.50 -20.64
N LEU A 48 16.44 -63.11 -19.51
CA LEU A 48 17.74 -63.81 -19.39
C LEU A 48 17.54 -65.32 -19.21
N SER A 49 18.32 -66.12 -19.94
CA SER A 49 18.39 -67.58 -19.74
C SER A 49 19.18 -67.96 -18.48
N LYS A 50 19.02 -69.20 -18.01
CA LYS A 50 19.81 -69.74 -16.87
C LYS A 50 21.33 -69.64 -17.13
N ASP A 51 21.76 -69.95 -18.34
CA ASP A 51 23.18 -69.90 -18.72
C ASP A 51 23.71 -68.47 -18.76
N GLN A 52 22.91 -67.51 -19.26
CA GLN A 52 23.27 -66.09 -19.24
C GLN A 52 23.39 -65.54 -17.82
N ILE A 53 22.54 -65.98 -16.89
CA ILE A 53 22.65 -65.57 -15.47
C ILE A 53 23.94 -66.10 -14.84
N ILE A 54 24.33 -67.34 -15.15
CA ILE A 54 25.60 -67.92 -14.67
C ILE A 54 26.78 -67.12 -15.23
N GLU A 55 26.79 -66.84 -16.53
CA GLU A 55 27.85 -66.04 -17.18
C GLU A 55 27.92 -64.62 -16.59
N ILE A 56 26.78 -63.95 -16.40
CA ILE A 56 26.73 -62.61 -15.78
C ILE A 56 27.28 -62.64 -14.35
N LYS A 57 26.95 -63.67 -13.55
CA LYS A 57 27.49 -63.81 -12.19
C LYS A 57 29.00 -64.05 -12.19
N GLU A 58 29.52 -64.79 -13.16
CA GLU A 58 30.96 -65.01 -13.32
C GLU A 58 31.68 -63.73 -13.76
N LEU A 59 31.09 -62.95 -14.65
CA LEU A 59 31.63 -61.65 -15.03
C LEU A 59 31.62 -60.70 -13.83
N LEU A 60 30.53 -60.65 -13.07
CA LEU A 60 30.40 -59.81 -11.88
C LEU A 60 31.38 -60.21 -10.76
N SER A 61 31.76 -61.49 -10.63
CA SER A 61 32.76 -61.91 -9.65
C SER A 61 34.18 -61.49 -10.02
N LYS A 62 34.46 -61.39 -11.33
CA LYS A 62 35.72 -60.87 -11.87
C LYS A 62 35.76 -59.35 -11.99
N ARG A 63 34.64 -58.66 -11.70
CA ARG A 63 34.51 -57.21 -11.85
C ARG A 63 35.32 -56.47 -10.79
N ILE A 64 36.32 -55.73 -11.24
CA ILE A 64 37.04 -54.79 -10.39
C ILE A 64 36.20 -53.52 -10.29
N LYS A 65 35.86 -53.10 -9.06
CA LYS A 65 35.08 -51.87 -8.88
C LYS A 65 36.01 -50.68 -9.08
N THR A 66 35.50 -49.62 -9.72
CA THR A 66 36.20 -48.34 -9.88
C THR A 66 36.68 -47.78 -8.53
N VAL A 67 35.94 -48.06 -7.44
CA VAL A 67 36.28 -47.68 -6.06
C VAL A 67 37.50 -48.43 -5.54
N ASP A 68 37.68 -49.70 -5.92
CA ASP A 68 38.80 -50.51 -5.43
C ASP A 68 40.10 -50.07 -6.13
N LEU A 69 40.04 -49.81 -7.44
CA LEU A 69 41.15 -49.17 -8.18
C LEU A 69 41.45 -47.76 -7.67
N ALA A 70 40.42 -46.96 -7.37
CA ALA A 70 40.59 -45.64 -6.79
C ALA A 70 41.34 -45.68 -5.44
N LYS A 71 41.07 -46.68 -4.61
CA LYS A 71 41.78 -46.92 -3.35
C LYS A 71 43.20 -47.44 -3.56
N GLU A 72 43.40 -48.42 -4.45
CA GLU A 72 44.71 -49.02 -4.75
C GLU A 72 45.71 -47.96 -5.23
N TYR A 73 45.25 -47.04 -6.09
CA TYR A 73 46.08 -45.98 -6.66
C TYR A 73 45.95 -44.63 -5.95
N ASP A 74 45.15 -44.56 -4.88
CA ASP A 74 44.96 -43.38 -4.03
C ASP A 74 44.56 -42.10 -4.81
N VAL A 75 43.57 -42.27 -5.69
CA VAL A 75 43.01 -41.22 -6.57
C VAL A 75 41.49 -41.26 -6.54
N CYS A 76 40.82 -40.19 -6.96
CA CYS A 76 39.35 -40.18 -6.98
C CYS A 76 38.77 -41.12 -8.06
N CYS A 77 37.59 -41.68 -7.82
CA CYS A 77 36.90 -42.58 -8.76
C CYS A 77 36.68 -41.96 -10.15
N SER A 78 36.50 -40.63 -10.23
CA SER A 78 36.37 -39.91 -11.49
C SER A 78 37.67 -39.91 -12.31
N THR A 79 38.83 -39.90 -11.64
CA THR A 79 40.13 -40.04 -12.32
C THR A 79 40.25 -41.41 -12.97
N ILE A 80 39.90 -42.49 -12.26
CA ILE A 80 39.88 -43.85 -12.81
C ILE A 80 38.86 -43.95 -13.96
N ALA A 81 37.65 -43.38 -13.80
CA ALA A 81 36.63 -43.39 -14.84
C ALA A 81 37.06 -42.63 -16.12
N ASN A 82 37.75 -41.50 -15.99
CA ASN A 82 38.30 -40.75 -17.13
C ASN A 82 39.42 -41.52 -17.84
N ILE A 83 40.31 -42.18 -17.07
CA ILE A 83 41.37 -43.03 -17.62
C ILE A 83 40.79 -44.22 -18.41
N LEU A 84 39.76 -44.89 -17.87
CA LEU A 84 39.10 -46.03 -18.50
C LEU A 84 38.25 -45.62 -19.72
N SER A 85 37.63 -44.44 -19.69
CA SER A 85 36.86 -43.90 -20.83
C SER A 85 37.71 -43.21 -21.89
N SER A 86 39.04 -43.21 -21.73
CA SER A 86 40.00 -42.57 -22.64
C SER A 86 39.78 -41.06 -22.85
N ARG A 87 39.04 -40.39 -21.95
CA ARG A 87 38.83 -38.94 -22.00
C ARG A 87 40.06 -38.22 -21.41
N SER A 88 40.74 -37.47 -22.27
CA SER A 88 41.95 -36.66 -22.08
C SER A 88 42.51 -36.57 -20.64
N TRP A 89 43.62 -37.27 -20.40
CA TRP A 89 44.50 -37.01 -19.25
C TRP A 89 45.52 -35.95 -19.71
N ASP A 90 45.26 -34.68 -19.39
CA ASP A 90 46.16 -33.56 -19.70
C ASP A 90 46.97 -33.22 -18.45
N GLU A 91 48.28 -32.97 -18.60
CA GLU A 91 49.29 -32.89 -17.53
C GLU A 91 49.03 -31.76 -16.50
N LYS A 92 48.01 -30.93 -16.71
CA LYS A 92 47.62 -29.81 -15.82
C LYS A 92 46.76 -30.19 -14.62
N SER A 93 46.16 -31.39 -14.57
CA SER A 93 45.31 -31.80 -13.44
C SER A 93 46.13 -32.52 -12.35
N LYS A 94 46.81 -31.75 -11.49
CA LYS A 94 47.47 -32.31 -10.29
C LYS A 94 46.44 -32.85 -9.30
N ILE A 95 46.71 -34.07 -8.83
CA ILE A 95 45.93 -34.83 -7.84
C ILE A 95 46.08 -34.17 -6.46
N THR A 96 44.98 -33.65 -5.91
CA THR A 96 44.87 -33.37 -4.47
C THR A 96 44.11 -34.53 -3.81
N LYS A 97 44.79 -35.27 -2.93
CA LYS A 97 44.15 -36.23 -2.02
C LYS A 97 43.09 -35.52 -1.19
N ILE A 98 41.87 -36.05 -1.18
CA ILE A 98 40.77 -35.57 -0.33
C ILE A 98 40.32 -36.75 0.51
N GLU A 99 40.50 -36.64 1.83
CA GLU A 99 39.84 -37.55 2.77
C GLU A 99 38.37 -37.16 2.96
N PRO A 100 37.42 -38.11 2.91
CA PRO A 100 36.01 -37.82 3.15
C PRO A 100 35.73 -37.61 4.65
N ILE A 101 35.00 -36.55 4.98
CA ILE A 101 34.41 -36.35 6.31
C ILE A 101 33.01 -36.94 6.34
N HIS A 102 32.76 -37.79 7.34
CA HIS A 102 31.43 -38.28 7.69
C HIS A 102 30.74 -37.29 8.63
N LEU A 103 29.54 -36.83 8.25
CA LEU A 103 28.67 -36.01 9.09
C LEU A 103 27.73 -36.93 9.88
N VAL A 104 27.87 -36.91 11.21
CA VAL A 104 26.88 -37.42 12.15
C VAL A 104 26.49 -36.24 13.03
N GLU A 105 25.22 -35.84 12.99
CA GLU A 105 24.69 -34.73 13.76
C GLU A 105 24.17 -35.21 15.12
N GLU A 106 25.01 -35.10 16.14
CA GLU A 106 24.56 -34.74 17.49
C GLU A 106 25.50 -33.66 18.04
N GLY A 107 24.96 -32.46 18.30
CA GLY A 107 25.70 -31.37 18.98
C GLY A 107 26.60 -30.51 18.09
N LEU A 108 26.02 -29.83 17.09
CA LEU A 108 26.51 -28.62 16.40
C LEU A 108 28.03 -28.36 16.38
N CYS A 109 28.70 -28.88 15.35
CA CYS A 109 29.89 -28.27 14.74
C CYS A 109 29.98 -28.67 13.26
N THR A 110 29.56 -27.79 12.35
CA THR A 110 29.64 -28.04 10.90
C THR A 110 31.04 -27.73 10.40
N LYS A 111 31.91 -28.74 10.30
CA LYS A 111 33.20 -28.64 9.59
C LYS A 111 33.05 -29.19 8.19
N PHE A 112 33.26 -28.33 7.19
CA PHE A 112 33.20 -28.67 5.78
C PHE A 112 34.64 -28.71 5.21
N SER A 113 35.17 -29.90 4.93
CA SER A 113 36.55 -30.10 4.44
C SER A 113 36.67 -30.25 2.92
N SER A 114 35.56 -30.16 2.18
CA SER A 114 35.60 -30.30 0.73
C SER A 114 36.09 -29.02 0.09
N VAL A 115 37.37 -29.03 -0.32
CA VAL A 115 37.97 -27.96 -1.12
C VAL A 115 37.17 -27.71 -2.40
N SER A 116 36.66 -28.78 -3.02
CA SER A 116 35.84 -28.69 -4.25
C SER A 116 34.58 -27.87 -4.02
N ALA A 117 33.82 -28.17 -2.97
CA ALA A 117 32.57 -27.47 -2.73
C ALA A 117 32.79 -26.07 -2.13
N VAL A 118 33.89 -25.82 -1.42
CA VAL A 118 34.31 -24.43 -1.09
C VAL A 118 34.63 -23.64 -2.37
N ASN A 119 35.34 -24.24 -3.33
CA ASN A 119 35.65 -23.60 -4.60
C ASN A 119 34.40 -23.36 -5.44
N GLU A 120 33.46 -24.31 -5.45
CA GLU A 120 32.17 -24.17 -6.10
C GLU A 120 31.35 -23.03 -5.48
N LEU A 121 31.20 -22.98 -4.15
CA LEU A 121 30.54 -21.89 -3.45
C LEU A 121 31.20 -20.53 -3.74
N LYS A 122 32.53 -20.47 -3.75
CA LYS A 122 33.27 -19.26 -4.13
C LYS A 122 32.99 -18.84 -5.58
N SER A 123 32.95 -19.80 -6.51
CA SER A 123 32.66 -19.53 -7.93
C SER A 123 31.23 -19.04 -8.15
N LEU A 124 30.29 -19.52 -7.32
CA LEU A 124 28.91 -19.04 -7.25
C LEU A 124 28.79 -17.69 -6.53
N GLY A 125 29.89 -17.10 -6.06
CA GLY A 125 29.91 -15.80 -5.38
C GLY A 125 29.61 -15.86 -3.88
N PHE A 126 29.40 -17.05 -3.30
CA PHE A 126 29.28 -17.24 -1.85
C PHE A 126 30.67 -17.27 -1.21
N ASN A 127 31.27 -16.09 -1.12
CA ASN A 127 32.59 -15.88 -0.54
C ASN A 127 32.54 -14.86 0.61
N GLY A 128 33.65 -14.69 1.32
CA GLY A 128 33.80 -13.74 2.41
C GLY A 128 33.69 -14.36 3.81
N THR A 129 33.82 -13.50 4.82
CA THR A 129 33.73 -13.86 6.24
C THR A 129 32.34 -13.54 6.78
N ALA A 130 32.08 -13.80 8.07
CA ALA A 130 30.84 -13.38 8.72
C ALA A 130 30.51 -11.89 8.51
N HIS A 131 31.51 -11.02 8.38
CA HIS A 131 31.35 -9.57 8.20
C HIS A 131 31.33 -9.10 6.75
N THR A 132 31.80 -9.90 5.79
CA THR A 132 31.95 -9.47 4.39
C THR A 132 31.14 -10.30 3.39
N LYS A 133 30.64 -11.47 3.78
CA LYS A 133 29.80 -12.30 2.91
C LYS A 133 28.56 -11.54 2.47
N SER A 134 28.13 -11.77 1.22
CA SER A 134 26.99 -11.09 0.63
C SER A 134 26.13 -12.08 -0.16
N VAL A 135 24.87 -11.72 -0.40
CA VAL A 135 24.01 -12.47 -1.33
C VAL A 135 24.47 -12.14 -2.76
N PRO A 136 24.90 -13.13 -3.56
CA PRO A 136 25.26 -12.92 -4.96
C PRO A 136 24.08 -12.38 -5.78
N ALA A 137 24.35 -11.50 -6.74
CA ALA A 137 23.30 -10.82 -7.51
C ALA A 137 22.35 -11.80 -8.23
N TRP A 138 22.88 -12.91 -8.77
CA TRP A 138 22.08 -13.90 -9.48
C TRP A 138 20.99 -14.55 -8.60
N VAL A 139 21.17 -14.58 -7.27
CA VAL A 139 20.17 -15.11 -6.33
C VAL A 139 18.88 -14.27 -6.32
N PHE A 140 18.95 -12.98 -6.66
CA PHE A 140 17.74 -12.15 -6.79
C PHE A 140 16.93 -12.46 -8.05
N ASN A 141 17.52 -13.18 -9.01
CA ASN A 141 16.94 -13.45 -10.33
C ASN A 141 16.54 -14.92 -10.54
N ILE A 142 16.74 -15.79 -9.54
CA ILE A 142 16.25 -17.17 -9.58
C ILE A 142 14.74 -17.24 -9.28
N SER A 143 14.13 -18.40 -9.53
CA SER A 143 12.71 -18.63 -9.24
C SER A 143 12.38 -18.38 -7.77
N ASP A 144 11.14 -18.01 -7.51
CA ASP A 144 10.65 -17.78 -6.14
C ASP A 144 10.83 -19.01 -5.24
N GLU A 145 10.66 -20.22 -5.78
CA GLU A 145 10.90 -21.46 -5.05
C GLU A 145 12.38 -21.62 -4.62
N ALA A 146 13.31 -21.25 -5.50
CA ALA A 146 14.73 -21.29 -5.20
C ALA A 146 15.14 -20.18 -4.20
N LYS A 147 14.55 -18.99 -4.29
CA LYS A 147 14.72 -17.93 -3.27
C LYS A 147 14.18 -18.36 -1.91
N LEU A 148 13.00 -18.98 -1.85
CA LEU A 148 12.44 -19.53 -0.61
C LEU A 148 13.33 -20.61 -0.01
N SER A 149 13.92 -21.47 -0.85
CA SER A 149 14.85 -22.51 -0.42
C SER A 149 16.17 -21.93 0.10
N PHE A 150 16.67 -20.86 -0.51
CA PHE A 150 17.82 -20.10 -0.02
C PHE A 150 17.53 -19.46 1.36
N LEU A 151 16.37 -18.81 1.50
CA LEU A 151 15.92 -18.24 2.78
C LEU A 151 15.72 -19.30 3.85
N ARG A 152 15.23 -20.50 3.49
CA ARG A 152 15.10 -21.65 4.40
C ARG A 152 16.46 -22.10 4.92
N GLY A 153 17.45 -22.26 4.04
CA GLY A 153 18.82 -22.60 4.45
C GLY A 153 19.43 -21.54 5.36
N PHE A 154 19.18 -20.26 5.08
CA PHE A 154 19.65 -19.17 5.95
C PHE A 154 18.92 -19.15 7.30
N LEU A 155 17.62 -19.48 7.33
CA LEU A 155 16.83 -19.61 8.57
C LEU A 155 17.37 -20.73 9.45
N ASP A 156 17.63 -21.89 8.87
CA ASP A 156 18.13 -23.05 9.60
C ASP A 156 19.55 -22.84 10.14
N ALA A 157 20.35 -21.97 9.50
CA ALA A 157 21.70 -21.66 9.92
C ALA A 157 21.79 -20.54 10.98
N ASP A 158 21.21 -19.36 10.70
CA ASP A 158 21.43 -18.12 11.45
C ASP A 158 20.09 -17.43 11.87
N GLY A 159 18.95 -18.10 11.68
CA GLY A 159 17.62 -17.59 12.00
C GLY A 159 16.97 -18.26 13.22
N SER A 160 15.78 -17.79 13.59
CA SER A 160 14.97 -18.38 14.66
C SER A 160 13.48 -18.23 14.38
N VAL A 161 12.68 -19.20 14.81
CA VAL A 161 11.22 -19.12 14.81
C VAL A 161 10.72 -19.06 16.24
N ASP A 162 9.94 -18.03 16.59
CA ASP A 162 9.35 -17.91 17.93
C ASP A 162 8.09 -18.78 18.10
N LYS A 163 7.56 -18.86 19.34
CA LYS A 163 6.33 -19.63 19.64
C LYS A 163 5.07 -19.12 18.91
N ARG A 164 5.12 -17.93 18.30
CA ARG A 164 4.02 -17.34 17.53
C ARG A 164 4.17 -17.59 16.02
N GLY A 165 5.21 -18.30 15.58
CA GLY A 165 5.48 -18.57 14.16
C GLY A 165 6.14 -17.40 13.43
N ARG A 166 6.74 -16.44 14.14
CA ARG A 166 7.48 -15.33 13.54
C ARG A 166 8.93 -15.73 13.31
N ILE A 167 9.43 -15.50 12.10
CA ILE A 167 10.83 -15.72 11.75
C ILE A 167 11.63 -14.47 12.11
N SER A 168 12.73 -14.61 12.83
CA SER A 168 13.72 -13.55 13.03
C SER A 168 15.06 -13.94 12.44
N PHE A 169 15.58 -13.11 11.55
CA PHE A 169 16.92 -13.25 11.00
C PHE A 169 17.87 -12.31 11.71
N SER A 170 19.06 -12.80 12.06
CA SER A 170 20.09 -12.02 12.75
C SER A 170 21.46 -12.19 12.10
N SER A 171 22.27 -11.14 12.10
CA SER A 171 23.65 -11.21 11.63
C SER A 171 24.49 -10.05 12.17
N CYS A 172 25.80 -10.24 12.32
CA CYS A 172 26.74 -9.15 12.57
C CYS A 172 27.01 -8.28 11.32
N ASN A 173 26.59 -8.73 10.13
CA ASN A 173 26.74 -8.02 8.87
C ASN A 173 25.42 -7.36 8.43
N LYS A 174 25.34 -6.03 8.60
CA LYS A 174 24.17 -5.22 8.21
C LYS A 174 23.86 -5.31 6.72
N SER A 175 24.88 -5.32 5.85
CA SER A 175 24.68 -5.35 4.39
C SER A 175 24.06 -6.66 3.96
N LEU A 176 24.60 -7.80 4.43
CA LEU A 176 24.04 -9.12 4.17
C LEU A 176 22.58 -9.18 4.64
N LEU A 177 22.33 -8.75 5.88
CA LEU A 177 21.00 -8.83 6.44
C LEU A 177 19.99 -7.93 5.71
N SER A 178 20.43 -6.78 5.17
CA SER A 178 19.63 -5.96 4.26
C SER A 178 19.28 -6.71 2.97
N GLN A 179 20.23 -7.43 2.38
CA GLN A 179 19.98 -8.25 1.19
C GLN A 179 18.99 -9.39 1.46
N ILE A 180 19.11 -10.09 2.59
CA ILE A 180 18.14 -11.12 3.01
C ILE A 180 16.75 -10.49 3.22
N ARG A 181 16.69 -9.30 3.83
CA ARG A 181 15.44 -8.54 3.97
C ARG A 181 14.81 -8.21 2.61
N HIS A 182 15.61 -7.79 1.63
CA HIS A 182 15.13 -7.53 0.27
C HIS A 182 14.62 -8.79 -0.44
N LEU A 183 15.27 -9.95 -0.25
CA LEU A 183 14.76 -11.23 -0.75
C LEU A 183 13.38 -11.56 -0.16
N CYS A 184 13.19 -11.40 1.16
CA CYS A 184 11.89 -11.57 1.79
C CYS A 184 10.83 -10.63 1.19
N MET A 185 11.17 -9.35 1.00
CA MET A 185 10.27 -8.37 0.39
C MET A 185 9.90 -8.74 -1.05
N SER A 186 10.86 -9.21 -1.85
CA SER A 186 10.62 -9.65 -3.24
C SER A 186 9.65 -10.82 -3.36
N LEU A 187 9.47 -11.58 -2.28
CA LEU A 187 8.53 -12.71 -2.20
C LEU A 187 7.19 -12.32 -1.57
N GLY A 188 6.97 -11.03 -1.26
CA GLY A 188 5.78 -10.54 -0.57
C GLY A 188 5.73 -10.92 0.92
N ILE A 189 6.85 -11.24 1.56
CA ILE A 189 6.91 -11.60 2.98
C ILE A 189 7.00 -10.33 3.83
N PRO A 190 6.04 -10.06 4.74
CA PRO A 190 6.05 -8.84 5.55
C PRO A 190 7.20 -8.82 6.56
N VAL A 191 8.07 -7.81 6.47
CA VAL A 191 9.26 -7.66 7.31
C VAL A 191 9.28 -6.35 8.11
N THR A 192 9.85 -6.38 9.31
CA THR A 192 10.10 -5.17 10.10
C THR A 192 11.32 -4.38 9.58
N ASN A 193 11.52 -3.18 10.09
CA ASN A 193 12.76 -2.43 9.89
C ASN A 193 13.94 -3.16 10.55
N LEU A 194 15.12 -3.03 9.95
CA LEU A 194 16.38 -3.49 10.54
C LEU A 194 16.61 -2.77 11.87
N ARG A 195 16.87 -3.54 12.91
CA ARG A 195 17.21 -3.04 14.24
C ARG A 195 18.62 -3.46 14.59
N GLU A 196 19.28 -2.62 15.38
CA GLU A 196 20.59 -2.89 15.94
C GLU A 196 20.46 -3.29 17.41
N TYR A 197 21.26 -4.26 17.83
CA TYR A 197 21.37 -4.69 19.21
C TYR A 197 22.83 -4.95 19.55
N SER A 198 23.27 -4.45 20.70
CA SER A 198 24.62 -4.64 21.20
C SER A 198 24.58 -5.02 22.67
N GLY A 199 25.49 -5.89 23.09
CA GLY A 199 25.55 -6.36 24.47
C GLY A 199 26.88 -7.04 24.80
N THR A 200 26.94 -7.64 25.98
CA THR A 200 28.03 -8.51 26.41
C THR A 200 27.54 -9.94 26.54
N THR A 201 28.35 -10.91 26.14
CA THR A 201 28.05 -12.33 26.35
C THR A 201 29.28 -13.05 26.89
N LYS A 202 29.05 -14.08 27.70
CA LYS A 202 30.10 -14.95 28.24
C LYS A 202 30.20 -16.19 27.37
N LEU A 203 31.36 -16.39 26.76
CA LEU A 203 31.65 -17.55 25.94
C LEU A 203 31.83 -18.81 26.82
N PRO A 204 31.70 -20.02 26.25
CA PRO A 204 31.90 -21.28 27.00
C PRO A 204 33.28 -21.41 27.66
N ASN A 205 34.30 -20.73 27.13
CA ASN A 205 35.65 -20.65 27.70
C ASN A 205 35.78 -19.64 28.86
N GLY A 206 34.68 -19.01 29.28
CA GLY A 206 34.63 -18.05 30.37
C GLY A 206 34.88 -16.59 29.98
N ASN A 207 35.36 -16.32 28.77
CA ASN A 207 35.68 -14.97 28.30
C ASN A 207 34.40 -14.16 28.04
N ILE A 208 34.41 -12.89 28.47
CA ILE A 208 33.32 -11.95 28.19
C ILE A 208 33.67 -11.16 26.92
N ILE A 209 32.81 -11.23 25.92
CA ILE A 209 32.94 -10.46 24.68
C ILE A 209 31.80 -9.46 24.53
N LYS A 210 32.10 -8.29 23.97
CA LYS A 210 31.09 -7.36 23.47
C LYS A 210 30.71 -7.77 22.06
N PHE A 211 29.42 -7.81 21.76
CA PHE A 211 28.93 -8.11 20.42
C PHE A 211 27.99 -7.01 19.93
N ARG A 212 27.94 -6.89 18.60
CA ARG A 212 27.02 -6.02 17.86
C ARG A 212 26.36 -6.87 16.79
N GLN A 213 25.03 -6.87 16.75
CA GLN A 213 24.25 -7.62 15.78
C GLN A 213 23.08 -6.80 15.26
N PHE A 214 22.65 -7.12 14.06
CA PHE A 214 21.47 -6.58 13.42
C PHE A 214 20.42 -7.68 13.33
N TYR A 215 19.16 -7.33 13.39
CA TYR A 215 18.07 -8.27 13.19
C TYR A 215 16.85 -7.60 12.53
N PHE A 216 16.03 -8.42 11.86
CA PHE A 216 14.67 -8.06 11.48
C PHE A 216 13.76 -9.28 11.63
N THR A 217 12.45 -9.05 11.65
CA THR A 217 11.45 -10.09 11.86
C THR A 217 10.50 -10.14 10.67
N CYS A 218 10.30 -11.34 10.11
CA CYS A 218 9.18 -11.63 9.23
C CYS A 218 7.94 -11.86 10.11
N SER A 219 7.03 -10.89 10.09
CA SER A 219 6.04 -10.77 11.16
C SER A 219 4.85 -11.70 11.02
N ASP A 220 4.47 -12.09 9.80
CA ASP A 220 3.26 -12.85 9.53
C ASP A 220 3.51 -14.37 9.41
N PRO A 221 2.98 -15.20 10.33
CA PRO A 221 3.14 -16.64 10.27
C PRO A 221 2.60 -17.27 8.98
N LYS A 222 1.55 -16.72 8.35
CA LYS A 222 1.01 -17.26 7.10
C LYS A 222 2.02 -17.15 5.96
N ALA A 223 2.60 -15.98 5.74
CA ALA A 223 3.68 -15.80 4.76
C ALA A 223 4.93 -16.62 5.11
N ASN A 224 5.29 -16.71 6.39
CA ASN A 224 6.47 -17.42 6.87
C ASN A 224 6.46 -18.93 6.58
N ARG A 225 5.29 -19.56 6.52
CA ARG A 225 5.16 -20.99 6.15
C ARG A 225 5.71 -21.29 4.75
N ARG A 226 5.70 -20.31 3.83
CA ARG A 226 6.29 -20.46 2.48
C ARG A 226 7.81 -20.64 2.54
N ILE A 227 8.48 -20.00 3.49
CA ILE A 227 9.92 -20.22 3.72
C ILE A 227 10.11 -21.65 4.23
N GLY A 228 9.37 -22.06 5.25
CA GLY A 228 9.54 -23.37 5.89
C GLY A 228 10.89 -23.50 6.62
N SER A 229 11.22 -24.69 7.11
CA SER A 229 12.47 -24.99 7.83
C SER A 229 12.71 -26.50 7.81
N HIS A 230 13.97 -26.94 7.87
CA HIS A 230 14.31 -28.36 8.08
C HIS A 230 14.36 -28.73 9.57
N THR A 231 14.34 -27.73 10.46
CA THR A 231 14.38 -27.92 11.91
C THR A 231 12.99 -28.26 12.44
N LEU A 232 12.80 -29.46 13.01
CA LEU A 232 11.50 -29.98 13.46
C LEU A 232 10.74 -29.00 14.39
N ILE A 233 11.43 -28.42 15.38
CA ILE A 233 10.79 -27.46 16.30
C ILE A 233 10.35 -26.16 15.60
N TYR A 234 10.99 -25.78 14.49
CA TYR A 234 10.59 -24.61 13.72
C TYR A 234 9.42 -24.92 12.80
N GLN A 235 9.36 -26.13 12.23
CA GLN A 235 8.19 -26.61 11.47
C GLN A 235 6.93 -26.55 12.34
N GLU A 236 6.97 -27.13 13.54
CA GLU A 236 5.86 -27.10 14.49
C GLU A 236 5.43 -25.66 14.84
N ARG A 237 6.39 -24.76 15.09
CA ARG A 237 6.10 -23.35 15.40
C ARG A 237 5.50 -22.58 14.22
N LEU A 238 5.91 -22.86 13.00
CA LEU A 238 5.36 -22.24 11.78
C LEU A 238 3.93 -22.71 11.52
N GLU A 239 3.64 -23.99 11.76
CA GLU A 239 2.31 -24.58 11.63
C GLU A 239 1.35 -24.02 12.70
N ASN A 240 1.78 -24.03 13.97
CA ASN A 240 0.98 -23.57 15.10
C ASN A 240 0.88 -22.04 15.22
N GLY A 241 1.72 -21.30 14.48
CA GLY A 241 1.71 -19.85 14.46
C GLY A 241 0.38 -19.31 13.95
N LYS A 242 -0.33 -18.53 14.77
CA LYS A 242 -1.60 -17.90 14.38
C LYS A 242 -1.31 -16.76 13.39
N PRO A 243 -1.80 -16.84 12.13
CA PRO A 243 -1.72 -15.73 11.20
C PRO A 243 -2.32 -14.47 11.83
N PHE A 244 -1.85 -13.29 11.43
CA PHE A 244 -2.55 -12.08 11.83
C PHE A 244 -3.99 -12.12 11.28
N GLY A 245 -4.98 -12.05 12.17
CA GLY A 245 -6.34 -11.69 11.78
C GLY A 245 -6.30 -10.26 11.28
N ARG A 246 -6.36 -10.10 9.95
CA ARG A 246 -6.39 -8.83 9.20
C ARG A 246 -5.57 -7.70 9.83
N LYS A 247 -4.26 -7.69 9.57
CA LYS A 247 -3.55 -6.44 9.38
C LYS A 247 -3.28 -6.31 7.90
N ASP A 248 -3.87 -5.32 7.26
CA ASP A 248 -3.46 -4.79 5.95
C ASP A 248 -2.08 -4.13 6.02
N ARG A 249 -1.10 -4.85 6.55
CA ARG A 249 0.30 -4.65 6.20
C ARG A 249 0.67 -5.71 5.17
N HIS A 250 -0.10 -5.78 4.09
CA HIS A 250 0.56 -6.11 2.84
C HIS A 250 1.53 -4.96 2.63
N TYR A 251 2.84 -5.24 2.70
CA TYR A 251 3.71 -4.45 1.83
C TYR A 251 3.11 -4.62 0.44
N PRO A 252 2.77 -3.54 -0.29
CA PRO A 252 2.35 -3.69 -1.67
C PRO A 252 3.42 -4.58 -2.34
N LEU A 253 2.96 -5.69 -2.91
CA LEU A 253 3.74 -6.46 -3.87
C LEU A 253 4.04 -5.48 -4.99
N HIS A 254 5.15 -4.77 -4.87
CA HIS A 254 5.74 -3.80 -5.80
C HIS A 254 4.76 -3.03 -6.70
N GLY A 255 4.62 -1.72 -6.47
CA GLY A 255 3.71 -0.90 -7.25
C GLY A 255 2.27 -1.06 -6.75
N GLY A 256 1.41 -0.12 -7.11
CA GLY A 256 0.01 -0.13 -6.70
C GLY A 256 -0.76 -1.36 -7.24
N LYS A 257 -2.08 -1.36 -7.01
CA LYS A 257 -3.00 -2.32 -7.66
C LYS A 257 -2.69 -2.41 -9.18
N GLY A 258 -2.28 -3.58 -9.67
CA GLY A 258 -2.18 -3.88 -11.10
C GLY A 258 -0.77 -4.06 -11.70
N PHE A 259 0.32 -4.01 -10.92
CA PHE A 259 1.67 -4.18 -11.47
C PHE A 259 2.08 -5.67 -11.54
N ASP A 260 2.23 -6.24 -12.74
CA ASP A 260 2.73 -7.61 -12.94
C ASP A 260 4.27 -7.63 -13.06
N LEU A 261 4.93 -8.44 -12.24
CA LEU A 261 6.40 -8.54 -12.11
C LEU A 261 7.04 -9.63 -12.99
N ASN A 262 6.25 -10.40 -13.74
CA ASN A 262 6.76 -11.58 -14.47
C ASN A 262 7.95 -11.28 -15.42
N SER A 263 8.16 -10.02 -15.81
CA SER A 263 9.24 -9.58 -16.70
C SER A 263 10.25 -8.61 -16.08
N CYS A 264 10.19 -8.34 -14.77
CA CYS A 264 11.10 -7.41 -14.07
C CYS A 264 11.98 -8.14 -13.05
N SER A 265 13.25 -7.72 -12.92
CA SER A 265 14.18 -8.26 -11.91
C SER A 265 14.78 -7.16 -11.04
N LEU A 266 15.04 -7.45 -9.77
CA LEU A 266 15.62 -6.49 -8.83
C LEU A 266 17.14 -6.48 -8.98
N SER A 267 17.68 -5.38 -9.48
CA SER A 267 19.12 -5.15 -9.53
C SER A 267 19.59 -4.25 -8.39
N ARG A 268 20.77 -4.55 -7.83
CA ARG A 268 21.36 -3.76 -6.74
C ARG A 268 21.98 -2.48 -7.31
N ILE A 269 21.67 -1.33 -6.70
CA ILE A 269 22.37 -0.07 -6.97
C ILE A 269 23.85 -0.21 -6.58
N CYS A 270 24.75 -0.04 -7.55
CA CYS A 270 26.19 -0.21 -7.36
C CYS A 270 26.86 1.01 -6.71
N SER A 271 26.52 2.21 -7.18
CA SER A 271 26.93 3.49 -6.60
C SER A 271 25.93 4.60 -6.99
N ILE A 272 25.90 5.68 -6.22
CA ILE A 272 25.20 6.92 -6.56
C ILE A 272 26.22 8.03 -6.40
N GLU A 273 26.51 8.74 -7.49
CA GLU A 273 27.53 9.78 -7.54
C GLU A 273 26.89 11.08 -7.98
N LYS A 274 27.25 12.18 -7.29
CA LYS A 274 26.80 13.51 -7.70
C LYS A 274 27.66 13.95 -8.88
N SER A 275 27.08 14.05 -10.07
CA SER A 275 27.78 14.59 -11.24
C SER A 275 28.23 16.02 -10.97
N GLN A 276 29.49 16.32 -11.33
CA GLN A 276 30.01 17.70 -11.32
C GLN A 276 29.73 18.44 -12.63
N ILE A 277 29.27 17.72 -13.65
CA ILE A 277 28.94 18.24 -14.97
C ILE A 277 27.42 18.39 -15.05
N VAL A 278 26.95 19.59 -15.37
CA VAL A 278 25.53 19.87 -15.65
C VAL A 278 25.31 19.58 -17.13
N GLU A 279 24.61 18.50 -17.43
CA GLU A 279 24.22 18.12 -18.80
C GLU A 279 22.71 18.32 -18.99
N PRO A 280 22.24 18.67 -20.19
CA PRO A 280 20.81 18.69 -20.49
C PRO A 280 20.24 17.27 -20.38
N VAL A 281 19.19 17.11 -19.58
CA VAL A 281 18.44 15.85 -19.42
C VAL A 281 17.08 15.96 -20.09
N TYR A 282 16.58 14.84 -20.61
CA TYR A 282 15.25 14.73 -21.18
C TYR A 282 14.34 14.04 -20.18
N ASP A 283 13.18 14.66 -19.90
CA ASP A 283 12.15 14.07 -19.04
C ASP A 283 11.07 13.41 -19.91
N LEU A 284 10.54 12.29 -19.44
CA LEU A 284 9.60 11.45 -20.16
C LEU A 284 8.45 11.11 -19.22
N GLU A 285 7.23 11.49 -19.59
CA GLU A 285 6.05 11.30 -18.74
C GLU A 285 5.15 10.19 -19.32
N VAL A 286 4.85 9.18 -18.50
CA VAL A 286 3.85 8.14 -18.83
C VAL A 286 2.60 8.38 -17.98
N GLU A 287 1.44 8.52 -18.64
CA GLU A 287 0.17 8.93 -18.03
C GLU A 287 -0.44 7.86 -17.11
N ASP A 288 -0.53 6.59 -17.55
CA ASP A 288 -1.29 5.58 -16.81
C ASP A 288 -0.54 5.01 -15.59
N THR A 289 0.72 4.63 -15.78
CA THR A 289 1.51 3.91 -14.77
C THR A 289 2.47 4.82 -14.01
N HIS A 290 2.67 6.06 -14.49
CA HIS A 290 3.69 7.00 -14.03
C HIS A 290 5.10 6.39 -13.92
N SER A 291 5.37 5.32 -14.69
CA SER A 291 6.61 4.55 -14.65
C SER A 291 6.91 3.96 -16.03
N PHE A 292 8.17 4.01 -16.46
CA PHE A 292 8.64 3.50 -17.74
C PHE A 292 9.99 2.80 -17.62
N ILE A 293 10.45 2.17 -18.70
CA ILE A 293 11.74 1.46 -18.73
C ILE A 293 12.79 2.36 -19.38
N ALA A 294 13.78 2.80 -18.61
CA ALA A 294 14.96 3.51 -19.09
C ALA A 294 16.20 2.63 -18.91
N ASN A 295 16.91 2.35 -20.01
CA ASN A 295 18.10 1.49 -20.02
C ASN A 295 17.90 0.13 -19.30
N GLY A 296 16.71 -0.46 -19.43
CA GLY A 296 16.35 -1.73 -18.79
C GLY A 296 16.01 -1.64 -17.30
N VAL A 297 15.88 -0.42 -16.76
CA VAL A 297 15.48 -0.16 -15.37
C VAL A 297 14.10 0.49 -15.35
N VAL A 298 13.22 0.03 -14.48
CA VAL A 298 11.93 0.70 -14.23
C VAL A 298 12.20 1.99 -13.47
N VAL A 299 11.86 3.12 -14.07
CA VAL A 299 12.00 4.47 -13.52
C VAL A 299 10.62 5.11 -13.41
N HIS A 300 10.43 5.97 -12.41
CA HIS A 300 9.23 6.77 -12.24
C HIS A 300 9.38 8.09 -13.00
N ASN A 301 8.26 8.70 -13.43
CA ASN A 301 8.26 10.05 -14.01
C ASN A 301 9.01 11.03 -13.08
N SER A 302 9.80 11.94 -13.65
CA SER A 302 10.41 13.00 -12.86
C SER A 302 9.35 14.03 -12.52
N ASN A 303 9.31 14.53 -11.28
CA ASN A 303 8.38 15.61 -10.90
C ASN A 303 8.79 16.99 -11.46
N ILE A 304 9.57 17.01 -12.55
CA ILE A 304 10.16 18.23 -13.12
C ILE A 304 9.07 19.14 -13.66
N ASN A 305 7.97 18.62 -14.20
CA ASN A 305 6.84 19.45 -14.62
C ASN A 305 6.21 20.20 -13.44
N GLN A 306 6.08 19.56 -12.27
CA GLN A 306 5.64 20.23 -11.05
C GLN A 306 6.69 21.23 -10.54
N GLU A 307 7.98 20.91 -10.62
CA GLU A 307 9.06 21.83 -10.23
C GLU A 307 9.22 23.02 -11.19
N GLN A 308 8.99 22.85 -12.49
CA GLN A 308 8.96 23.92 -13.49
C GLN A 308 7.73 24.80 -13.30
N ILE A 309 6.56 24.21 -13.03
CA ILE A 309 5.35 24.96 -12.64
C ILE A 309 5.63 25.73 -11.35
N SER A 310 6.23 25.12 -10.32
CA SER A 310 6.66 25.81 -9.10
C SER A 310 7.68 26.91 -9.37
N PHE A 311 8.65 26.72 -10.28
CA PHE A 311 9.61 27.76 -10.64
C PHE A 311 8.92 28.95 -11.34
N VAL A 312 8.00 28.68 -12.27
CA VAL A 312 7.20 29.72 -12.95
C VAL A 312 6.30 30.45 -11.94
N VAL A 313 5.62 29.71 -11.05
CA VAL A 313 4.65 30.26 -10.09
C VAL A 313 5.33 30.99 -8.92
N ASP A 314 6.36 30.40 -8.33
CA ASP A 314 6.97 30.89 -7.09
C ASP A 314 8.14 31.85 -7.36
N SER A 315 8.80 31.73 -8.51
CA SER A 315 9.97 32.57 -8.83
C SER A 315 9.67 33.61 -9.91
N ILE A 316 9.14 33.22 -11.08
CA ILE A 316 8.97 34.15 -12.21
C ILE A 316 7.73 35.04 -12.02
N ARG A 317 6.58 34.46 -11.66
CA ARG A 317 5.29 35.17 -11.55
C ARG A 317 5.33 36.36 -10.58
N PRO A 318 5.99 36.31 -9.40
CA PRO A 318 6.09 37.48 -8.52
C PRO A 318 6.90 38.65 -9.11
N TRP A 319 7.79 38.38 -10.07
CA TRP A 319 8.49 39.45 -10.79
C TRP A 319 7.66 40.00 -11.94
N LEU A 320 6.98 39.14 -12.70
CA LEU A 320 6.06 39.56 -13.77
C LEU A 320 4.95 40.46 -13.23
N VAL A 321 4.29 40.05 -12.13
CA VAL A 321 3.23 40.85 -11.49
C VAL A 321 3.75 42.20 -11.02
N ARG A 322 4.96 42.28 -10.46
CA ARG A 322 5.54 43.57 -10.05
C ARG A 322 5.83 44.48 -11.24
N ILE A 323 6.25 43.91 -12.36
CA ILE A 323 6.50 44.66 -13.60
C ILE A 323 5.17 45.12 -14.22
N GLU A 324 4.15 44.26 -14.24
CA GLU A 324 2.79 44.58 -14.71
C GLU A 324 2.15 45.69 -13.89
N GLN A 325 2.25 45.61 -12.55
CA GLN A 325 1.78 46.66 -11.66
C GLN A 325 2.49 47.99 -11.94
N ASN A 326 3.78 47.95 -12.25
CA ASN A 326 4.54 49.14 -12.62
C ASN A 326 4.03 49.72 -13.96
N TYR A 327 3.86 48.89 -14.99
CA TYR A 327 3.29 49.29 -16.28
C TYR A 327 1.88 49.86 -16.12
N ASN A 328 1.02 49.23 -15.32
CA ASN A 328 -0.34 49.69 -15.09
C ASN A 328 -0.40 51.05 -14.38
N ILE A 329 0.57 51.36 -13.52
CA ILE A 329 0.64 52.67 -12.85
C ILE A 329 1.25 53.74 -13.76
N GLN A 330 2.26 53.37 -14.56
CA GLN A 330 3.06 54.35 -15.32
C GLN A 330 2.56 54.59 -16.74
N LEU A 331 1.96 53.59 -17.38
CA LEU A 331 1.60 53.62 -18.80
C LEU A 331 0.10 53.77 -19.06
N LEU A 332 -0.76 53.52 -18.06
CA LEU A 332 -2.20 53.71 -18.16
C LEU A 332 -2.68 54.90 -17.35
N THR A 333 -3.52 55.72 -17.98
CA THR A 333 -4.18 56.84 -17.30
C THR A 333 -5.21 56.34 -16.30
N ASP A 334 -5.60 57.19 -15.34
CA ASP A 334 -6.59 56.83 -14.32
C ASP A 334 -7.96 56.47 -14.91
N GLU A 335 -8.30 57.01 -16.08
CA GLU A 335 -9.56 56.73 -16.76
C GLU A 335 -9.53 55.35 -17.44
N GLU A 336 -8.43 54.99 -18.10
CA GLU A 336 -8.26 53.68 -18.74
C GLU A 336 -8.23 52.54 -17.71
N ARG A 337 -7.63 52.78 -16.54
CA ARG A 337 -7.69 51.82 -15.41
C ARG A 337 -9.11 51.65 -14.87
N ARG A 338 -9.90 52.73 -14.79
CA ARG A 338 -11.32 52.63 -14.37
C ARG A 338 -12.19 51.90 -15.38
N GLN A 339 -11.80 51.90 -16.65
CA GLN A 339 -12.46 51.13 -17.70
C GLN A 339 -12.02 49.66 -17.74
N GLY A 340 -11.10 49.25 -16.85
CA GLY A 340 -10.69 47.87 -16.71
C GLY A 340 -9.56 47.44 -17.64
N TYR A 341 -8.86 48.37 -18.29
CA TYR A 341 -7.68 48.03 -19.08
C TYR A 341 -6.48 47.73 -18.17
N PHE A 342 -5.76 46.66 -18.48
CA PHE A 342 -4.53 46.26 -17.80
C PHE A 342 -3.53 45.60 -18.75
N PHE A 343 -2.25 45.69 -18.40
CA PHE A 343 -1.17 44.92 -19.01
C PHE A 343 -0.89 43.67 -18.19
N GLU A 344 -0.85 42.52 -18.85
CA GLU A 344 -0.48 41.22 -18.28
C GLU A 344 0.46 40.47 -19.24
N HIS A 345 1.47 39.80 -18.71
CA HIS A 345 2.31 38.90 -19.49
C HIS A 345 1.61 37.55 -19.63
N SER A 346 1.41 37.08 -20.86
CA SER A 346 0.88 35.74 -21.11
C SER A 346 1.93 34.66 -20.76
N VAL A 347 1.79 34.08 -19.56
CA VAL A 347 2.68 33.03 -19.05
C VAL A 347 2.26 31.62 -19.48
N GLU A 348 1.06 31.49 -20.07
CA GLU A 348 0.45 30.21 -20.43
C GLU A 348 1.29 29.41 -21.45
N GLY A 349 2.10 30.08 -22.27
CA GLY A 349 3.04 29.45 -23.19
C GLY A 349 4.13 28.62 -22.50
N LEU A 350 4.47 28.96 -21.24
CA LEU A 350 5.47 28.27 -20.43
C LEU A 350 4.89 27.08 -19.64
N LEU A 351 3.55 26.96 -19.57
CA LEU A 351 2.81 25.92 -18.84
C LEU A 351 2.26 24.79 -19.76
N ARG A 352 2.72 24.71 -21.02
CA ARG A 352 2.22 23.81 -22.07
C ARG A 352 2.66 22.34 -21.91
N GLY A 353 2.26 21.69 -20.82
CA GLY A 353 2.64 20.31 -20.51
C GLY A 353 1.75 19.22 -21.13
N ASP A 354 0.43 19.41 -21.28
CA ASP A 354 -0.45 18.30 -21.69
C ASP A 354 -1.71 18.77 -22.43
N SER A 355 -1.68 18.66 -23.78
CA SER A 355 -2.85 18.94 -24.63
C SER A 355 -3.92 17.85 -24.59
N THR A 356 -3.57 16.64 -24.17
CA THR A 356 -4.46 15.47 -24.14
C THR A 356 -5.38 15.55 -22.92
N ALA A 357 -4.84 15.76 -21.72
CA ALA A 357 -5.65 15.96 -20.52
C ALA A 357 -6.53 17.21 -20.63
N ARG A 358 -6.04 18.27 -21.28
CA ARG A 358 -6.81 19.49 -21.58
C ARG A 358 -7.99 19.19 -22.52
N ALA A 359 -7.78 18.43 -23.59
CA ALA A 359 -8.85 18.01 -24.50
C ALA A 359 -9.87 17.08 -23.83
N GLU A 360 -9.41 16.13 -23.01
CA GLU A 360 -10.30 15.25 -22.25
C GLU A 360 -11.12 16.01 -21.19
N PHE A 361 -10.49 16.97 -20.51
CA PHE A 361 -11.16 17.82 -19.52
C PHE A 361 -12.32 18.58 -20.17
N TYR A 362 -12.08 19.26 -21.29
CA TYR A 362 -13.13 19.97 -22.01
C TYR A 362 -14.17 19.02 -22.61
N SER A 363 -13.77 17.86 -23.15
CA SER A 363 -14.73 16.89 -23.72
C SER A 363 -15.66 16.29 -22.67
N LYS A 364 -15.14 15.91 -21.49
CA LYS A 364 -15.94 15.38 -20.38
C LYS A 364 -16.94 16.43 -19.87
N LEU A 365 -16.53 17.69 -19.76
CA LEU A 365 -17.38 18.78 -19.30
C LEU A 365 -18.39 19.26 -20.36
N PHE A 366 -18.01 19.25 -21.63
CA PHE A 366 -18.92 19.53 -22.74
C PHE A 366 -20.02 18.48 -22.87
N ASN A 367 -19.69 17.19 -22.76
CA ASN A 367 -20.66 16.09 -22.91
C ASN A 367 -21.72 16.01 -21.80
N ILE A 368 -21.46 16.64 -20.64
CA ILE A 368 -22.44 16.78 -19.54
C ILE A 368 -23.17 18.13 -19.59
N GLY A 369 -22.91 18.94 -20.63
CA GLY A 369 -23.52 20.26 -20.83
C GLY A 369 -23.01 21.33 -19.87
N VAL A 370 -21.80 21.20 -19.29
CA VAL A 370 -21.24 22.19 -18.35
C VAL A 370 -20.56 23.36 -19.05
N PHE A 371 -20.00 23.15 -20.24
CA PHE A 371 -19.41 24.22 -21.05
C PHE A 371 -20.08 24.34 -22.42
N SER A 372 -20.27 25.56 -22.89
CA SER A 372 -20.60 25.89 -24.29
C SER A 372 -19.34 25.93 -25.16
N ILE A 373 -19.51 25.93 -26.48
CA ILE A 373 -18.39 26.00 -27.43
C ILE A 373 -17.63 27.33 -27.26
N ASN A 374 -18.32 28.43 -27.00
CA ASN A 374 -17.70 29.75 -26.83
C ASN A 374 -16.99 29.91 -25.48
N GLU A 375 -17.51 29.31 -24.41
CA GLU A 375 -16.83 29.28 -23.10
C GLU A 375 -15.49 28.53 -23.21
N ILE A 376 -15.43 27.44 -23.99
CA ILE A 376 -14.17 26.74 -24.27
C ILE A 376 -13.24 27.63 -25.11
N ARG A 377 -13.76 28.39 -26.07
CA ARG A 377 -12.93 29.28 -26.91
C ARG A 377 -12.36 30.45 -26.13
N GLU A 378 -13.13 31.03 -25.22
CA GLU A 378 -12.68 32.11 -24.34
C GLU A 378 -11.54 31.63 -23.42
N LEU A 379 -11.67 30.45 -22.82
CA LEU A 379 -10.60 29.80 -22.03
C LEU A 379 -9.35 29.44 -22.86
N GLU A 380 -9.49 29.38 -24.18
CA GLU A 380 -8.39 29.20 -25.14
C GLU A 380 -7.89 30.52 -25.75
N ASN A 381 -8.38 31.67 -25.27
CA ASN A 381 -8.12 33.00 -25.84
C ASN A 381 -8.41 33.07 -27.36
N LYS A 382 -9.49 32.41 -27.79
CA LYS A 382 -9.98 32.40 -29.17
C LYS A 382 -11.30 33.16 -29.27
N ASN A 383 -11.48 33.83 -30.40
CA ASN A 383 -12.70 34.59 -30.64
C ASN A 383 -13.94 33.67 -30.66
N PRO A 384 -15.09 34.15 -30.12
CA PRO A 384 -16.35 33.42 -30.10
C PRO A 384 -16.90 33.22 -31.52
N VAL A 385 -17.77 32.22 -31.66
CA VAL A 385 -18.47 31.86 -32.90
C VAL A 385 -19.98 31.89 -32.69
N ASP A 386 -20.70 32.23 -33.75
CA ASP A 386 -22.15 32.39 -33.69
C ASP A 386 -22.85 31.05 -33.43
N GLY A 387 -23.82 31.03 -32.51
CA GLY A 387 -24.45 29.80 -31.98
C GLY A 387 -23.57 28.97 -31.04
N GLY A 388 -22.38 29.45 -30.66
CA GLY A 388 -21.46 28.73 -29.78
C GLY A 388 -21.81 28.74 -28.29
N ASP A 389 -22.84 29.49 -27.88
CA ASP A 389 -23.28 29.58 -26.47
C ASP A 389 -24.29 28.48 -26.09
N GLU A 390 -24.76 27.70 -27.06
CA GLU A 390 -25.66 26.58 -26.83
C GLU A 390 -24.95 25.38 -26.15
N ARG A 391 -25.66 24.68 -25.28
CA ARG A 391 -25.15 23.54 -24.49
C ARG A 391 -25.81 22.24 -24.94
N TYR A 392 -25.01 21.19 -25.13
CA TYR A 392 -25.44 19.93 -25.72
C TYR A 392 -25.27 18.75 -24.74
N VAL A 393 -26.18 17.76 -24.78
CA VAL A 393 -26.10 16.54 -23.95
C VAL A 393 -26.53 15.32 -24.79
N PRO A 394 -25.81 14.18 -24.79
CA PRO A 394 -26.18 13.01 -25.60
C PRO A 394 -27.44 12.29 -25.09
N LEU A 395 -28.39 12.00 -25.99
CA LEU A 395 -29.63 11.24 -25.74
C LEU A 395 -29.52 9.83 -26.32
N ASN A 396 -29.19 8.78 -25.54
CA ASN A 396 -29.36 7.33 -25.85
C ASN A 396 -29.02 6.50 -24.57
N MET A 397 -29.71 5.45 -24.07
CA MET A 397 -30.75 4.49 -24.56
C MET A 397 -31.68 3.98 -23.41
N ILE A 398 -32.93 3.56 -23.73
CA ILE A 398 -33.88 2.85 -22.84
C ILE A 398 -34.41 1.57 -23.55
N PRO A 399 -34.70 0.44 -22.87
CA PRO A 399 -35.18 -0.79 -23.50
C PRO A 399 -36.59 -0.69 -24.08
N VAL A 400 -36.80 -1.32 -25.24
CA VAL A 400 -38.04 -1.33 -26.06
C VAL A 400 -39.29 -1.85 -25.31
N SER A 401 -39.13 -2.56 -24.19
CA SER A 401 -40.24 -3.17 -23.42
C SER A 401 -41.08 -2.18 -22.61
N GLN A 402 -40.61 -0.94 -22.37
CA GLN A 402 -41.26 0.00 -21.44
C GLN A 402 -42.05 1.14 -22.11
N ILE A 403 -42.19 1.13 -23.44
CA ILE A 403 -42.77 2.25 -24.21
C ILE A 403 -44.28 2.46 -23.95
N ASN A 404 -45.03 1.43 -23.55
CA ASN A 404 -46.51 1.51 -23.53
C ASN A 404 -47.17 1.78 -22.17
N GLN A 405 -46.43 1.92 -21.06
CA GLN A 405 -47.05 1.96 -19.72
C GLN A 405 -47.10 3.35 -19.04
N ILE A 406 -46.36 4.35 -19.52
CA ILE A 406 -46.23 5.63 -18.78
C ILE A 406 -47.32 6.65 -19.15
N SER A 407 -48.05 6.46 -20.25
CA SER A 407 -48.99 7.48 -20.76
C SER A 407 -50.40 7.50 -20.14
N GLN A 408 -50.74 6.64 -19.16
CA GLN A 408 -52.17 6.45 -18.80
C GLN A 408 -52.56 6.46 -17.32
N GLN A 409 -51.70 6.85 -16.38
CA GLN A 409 -52.14 6.98 -14.98
C GLN A 409 -51.99 8.40 -14.43
N LYS A 410 -53.01 9.21 -14.80
CA LYS A 410 -53.77 10.18 -13.97
C LYS A 410 -52.94 11.26 -13.27
N ILE A 411 -53.04 12.57 -13.54
CA ILE A 411 -54.19 13.43 -13.92
C ILE A 411 -55.50 13.02 -13.24
N GLU A 412 -55.75 13.58 -12.05
CA GLU A 412 -57.04 14.05 -11.51
C GLU A 412 -56.82 14.36 -10.00
N SER A 413 -56.63 15.62 -9.60
CA SER A 413 -57.72 16.53 -9.23
C SER A 413 -57.32 18.02 -9.29
N LYS A 414 -58.25 18.86 -9.78
CA LYS A 414 -58.20 20.34 -9.88
C LYS A 414 -58.45 20.99 -8.49
N SER A 415 -57.87 22.14 -8.15
CA SER A 415 -58.42 23.45 -8.54
C SER A 415 -57.48 24.64 -8.21
N THR A 416 -57.20 25.41 -9.27
CA THR A 416 -57.10 26.88 -9.38
C THR A 416 -56.71 27.72 -8.15
N GLY A 417 -55.44 28.16 -8.17
CA GLY A 417 -54.99 29.48 -7.71
C GLY A 417 -53.95 29.97 -8.72
N ASP A 418 -54.09 31.21 -9.20
CA ASP A 418 -53.38 31.79 -10.34
C ASP A 418 -51.86 31.53 -10.33
N ILE A 419 -51.36 30.87 -11.38
CA ILE A 419 -49.93 30.79 -11.67
C ILE A 419 -49.54 32.13 -12.31
N LYS A 420 -48.86 32.99 -11.54
CA LYS A 420 -47.99 34.00 -12.12
C LYS A 420 -46.81 33.26 -12.75
N VAL A 421 -46.72 33.31 -14.08
CA VAL A 421 -45.47 33.03 -14.79
C VAL A 421 -44.46 34.06 -14.29
N LEU A 422 -43.55 33.63 -13.41
CA LEU A 422 -42.38 34.40 -13.05
C LEU A 422 -41.36 34.18 -14.17
N GLU A 423 -41.12 35.23 -14.95
CA GLU A 423 -39.99 35.31 -15.86
C GLU A 423 -38.72 34.96 -15.07
N HIS A 424 -38.05 33.87 -15.45
CA HIS A 424 -36.73 33.55 -14.92
C HIS A 424 -35.74 34.62 -15.41
N ARG A 425 -35.53 35.65 -14.58
CA ARG A 425 -34.25 36.33 -14.54
C ARG A 425 -33.24 35.35 -13.98
N GLU A 426 -32.29 34.94 -14.81
CA GLU A 426 -31.01 34.41 -14.32
C GLU A 426 -30.33 35.55 -13.54
N GLU A 427 -30.54 35.58 -12.23
CA GLU A 427 -29.65 36.33 -11.36
C GLU A 427 -28.35 35.53 -11.28
N GLU A 428 -27.34 35.96 -12.05
CA GLU A 428 -25.95 35.57 -11.83
C GLU A 428 -25.65 35.71 -10.34
N LEU A 429 -25.36 34.58 -9.69
CA LEU A 429 -25.02 34.58 -8.27
C LEU A 429 -23.73 35.40 -8.09
N PRO A 430 -23.73 36.44 -7.23
CA PRO A 430 -22.57 37.31 -7.09
C PRO A 430 -21.32 36.52 -6.70
N GLU A 431 -20.21 36.89 -7.31
CA GLU A 431 -18.89 36.30 -7.05
C GLU A 431 -18.49 36.55 -5.59
N ILE A 432 -17.87 35.56 -4.93
CA ILE A 432 -17.37 35.77 -3.57
C ILE A 432 -16.04 36.51 -3.68
N GLU A 433 -16.04 37.79 -3.33
CA GLU A 433 -14.83 38.56 -3.13
C GLU A 433 -14.15 38.17 -1.81
N TYR A 434 -12.86 37.82 -1.87
CA TYR A 434 -12.06 37.52 -0.69
C TYR A 434 -11.24 38.74 -0.30
N THR A 435 -11.35 39.16 0.96
CA THR A 435 -10.47 40.18 1.54
C THR A 435 -9.12 39.56 1.93
N GLU A 436 -8.06 40.38 2.06
CA GLU A 436 -6.78 39.91 2.62
C GLU A 436 -6.95 39.30 4.02
N GLU A 437 -7.89 39.83 4.81
CA GLU A 437 -8.25 39.30 6.12
C GLU A 437 -8.92 37.92 6.06
N ASP A 438 -9.55 37.55 4.93
CA ASP A 438 -10.11 36.21 4.76
C ASP A 438 -9.04 35.17 4.46
N LEU A 439 -7.86 35.58 3.98
CA LEU A 439 -6.77 34.66 3.63
C LEU A 439 -6.02 34.12 4.85
N VAL A 440 -6.21 34.71 6.04
CA VAL A 440 -5.57 34.23 7.29
C VAL A 440 -5.96 32.78 7.60
N ILE A 441 -7.15 32.33 7.19
CA ILE A 441 -7.67 30.97 7.45
C ILE A 441 -6.98 29.88 6.61
N LEU A 442 -6.18 30.24 5.60
CA LEU A 442 -5.55 29.29 4.68
C LEU A 442 -4.65 28.28 5.42
N GLY A 443 -4.06 28.69 6.54
CA GLY A 443 -3.29 27.79 7.40
C GLY A 443 -4.14 26.64 7.91
N ARG A 444 -5.34 26.95 8.43
CA ARG A 444 -6.30 25.93 8.90
C ARG A 444 -6.87 25.09 7.76
N GLU A 445 -7.05 25.65 6.56
CA GLU A 445 -7.48 24.89 5.38
C GLU A 445 -6.45 23.83 4.98
N ARG A 446 -5.16 24.20 4.93
CA ARG A 446 -4.07 23.25 4.66
C ARG A 446 -3.96 22.20 5.76
N LEU A 447 -4.13 22.59 7.02
CA LEU A 447 -4.08 21.68 8.15
C LEU A 447 -5.19 20.61 8.08
N GLN A 448 -6.42 21.02 7.74
CA GLN A 448 -7.53 20.09 7.51
C GLN A 448 -7.20 19.06 6.42
N LYS A 449 -6.66 19.49 5.27
CA LYS A 449 -6.26 18.59 4.18
C LYS A 449 -5.14 17.63 4.61
N LYS A 450 -4.19 18.10 5.42
CA LYS A 450 -3.05 17.32 5.92
C LYS A 450 -3.47 16.22 6.91
N TYR A 451 -4.40 16.52 7.82
CA TYR A 451 -4.82 15.58 8.86
C TYR A 451 -5.92 14.61 8.40
N LEU A 452 -6.65 14.93 7.32
CA LEU A 452 -7.73 14.10 6.81
C LEU A 452 -7.31 12.63 6.60
N PRO A 453 -6.22 12.29 5.88
CA PRO A 453 -5.84 10.89 5.66
C PRO A 453 -5.46 10.17 6.96
N VAL A 454 -4.80 10.87 7.89
CA VAL A 454 -4.38 10.30 9.18
C VAL A 454 -5.57 9.95 10.06
N VAL A 455 -6.57 10.84 10.09
CA VAL A 455 -7.81 10.63 10.85
C VAL A 455 -8.67 9.55 10.17
N GLU A 456 -8.71 9.50 8.84
CA GLU A 456 -9.38 8.45 8.06
C GLU A 456 -8.80 7.07 8.37
N ASP A 457 -7.48 6.92 8.40
CA ASP A 457 -6.82 5.66 8.78
C ASP A 457 -7.21 5.22 10.21
N ALA A 458 -7.30 6.17 11.15
CA ALA A 458 -7.74 5.87 12.52
C ALA A 458 -9.19 5.39 12.55
N PHE A 459 -10.10 6.06 11.82
CA PHE A 459 -11.50 5.62 11.70
C PHE A 459 -11.63 4.29 10.97
N SER A 460 -10.78 4.00 9.98
CA SER A 460 -10.78 2.74 9.25
C SER A 460 -10.52 1.54 10.17
N ASN A 461 -9.54 1.68 11.08
CA ASN A 461 -9.27 0.67 12.11
C ASN A 461 -10.43 0.53 13.10
N LEU A 462 -10.97 1.65 13.59
CA LEU A 462 -12.08 1.66 14.55
C LEU A 462 -13.33 0.99 13.96
N VAL A 463 -13.75 1.41 12.75
CA VAL A 463 -14.94 0.89 12.04
C VAL A 463 -14.76 -0.59 11.73
N SER A 464 -13.58 -1.01 11.27
CA SER A 464 -13.32 -2.43 11.01
C SER A 464 -13.51 -3.27 12.26
N SER A 465 -12.98 -2.80 13.39
CA SER A 465 -13.15 -3.51 14.66
C SER A 465 -14.58 -3.44 15.21
N GLU A 466 -15.30 -2.35 15.00
CA GLU A 466 -16.74 -2.22 15.33
C GLU A 466 -17.55 -3.28 14.58
N VAL A 467 -17.35 -3.33 13.27
CA VAL A 467 -18.06 -4.26 12.37
C VAL A 467 -17.76 -5.71 12.73
N ASP A 468 -16.51 -6.05 13.04
CA ASP A 468 -16.13 -7.41 13.42
C ASP A 468 -16.81 -7.87 14.72
N GLU A 469 -16.94 -7.00 15.74
CA GLU A 469 -17.67 -7.32 16.98
C GLU A 469 -19.18 -7.46 16.74
N ILE A 470 -19.77 -6.58 15.93
CA ILE A 470 -21.19 -6.68 15.56
C ILE A 470 -21.46 -7.96 14.78
N ARG A 471 -20.61 -8.34 13.81
CA ARG A 471 -20.76 -9.59 13.05
C ARG A 471 -20.79 -10.81 13.96
N LYS A 472 -19.86 -10.91 14.92
CA LYS A 472 -19.85 -11.99 15.92
C LYS A 472 -21.13 -12.02 16.74
N ALA A 473 -21.64 -10.85 17.13
CA ALA A 473 -22.88 -10.76 17.88
C ALA A 473 -24.12 -11.13 17.04
N ILE A 474 -24.14 -10.78 15.75
CA ILE A 474 -25.18 -11.22 14.80
C ILE A 474 -25.18 -12.75 14.69
N GLU A 475 -24.00 -13.36 14.47
CA GLU A 475 -23.86 -14.82 14.39
C GLU A 475 -24.35 -15.51 15.67
N LYS A 476 -24.04 -14.92 16.84
CA LYS A 476 -24.39 -15.50 18.14
C LYS A 476 -25.87 -15.35 18.51
N HIS A 477 -26.45 -14.16 18.35
CA HIS A 477 -27.76 -13.85 18.93
C HIS A 477 -28.91 -13.89 17.92
N LEU A 478 -28.65 -13.56 16.65
CA LEU A 478 -29.70 -13.52 15.62
C LEU A 478 -29.91 -14.85 14.88
N GLN A 479 -28.91 -15.75 14.86
CA GLN A 479 -29.11 -17.12 14.34
C GLN A 479 -30.09 -17.94 15.21
N GLU A 480 -30.15 -17.66 16.51
CA GLU A 480 -31.09 -18.29 17.46
C GLU A 480 -32.48 -17.60 17.46
N ARG A 481 -32.73 -16.66 16.52
CA ARG A 481 -33.95 -15.83 16.41
C ARG A 481 -34.26 -14.98 17.66
N ASN A 482 -33.26 -14.65 18.47
CA ASN A 482 -33.44 -13.83 19.66
C ASN A 482 -32.99 -12.37 19.43
N ALA A 483 -33.85 -11.60 18.77
CA ALA A 483 -33.60 -10.18 18.49
C ALA A 483 -33.49 -9.32 19.77
N ILE A 484 -34.19 -9.71 20.84
CA ILE A 484 -34.18 -9.00 22.12
C ILE A 484 -32.79 -9.10 22.77
N ASP A 485 -32.19 -10.29 22.79
CA ASP A 485 -30.84 -10.50 23.33
C ASP A 485 -29.78 -9.73 22.53
N PHE A 486 -29.93 -9.67 21.21
CA PHE A 486 -29.03 -8.86 20.37
C PHE A 486 -29.15 -7.37 20.68
N GLU A 487 -30.37 -6.83 20.83
CA GLU A 487 -30.57 -5.42 21.18
C GLU A 487 -30.02 -5.07 22.57
N LEU A 488 -30.17 -5.97 23.55
CA LEU A 488 -29.58 -5.81 24.88
C LEU A 488 -28.06 -5.77 24.81
N TRP A 489 -27.45 -6.71 24.07
CA TRP A 489 -26.01 -6.72 23.83
C TRP A 489 -25.54 -5.45 23.13
N LEU A 490 -26.25 -5.01 22.09
CA LEU A 490 -25.90 -3.82 21.30
C LEU A 490 -25.86 -2.57 22.18
N ASN A 491 -26.84 -2.43 23.08
CA ASN A 491 -26.86 -1.33 24.05
C ASN A 491 -25.65 -1.37 24.98
N GLU A 492 -25.35 -2.54 25.55
CA GLU A 492 -24.21 -2.70 26.46
C GLU A 492 -22.88 -2.42 25.76
N PHE A 493 -22.70 -2.97 24.55
CA PHE A 493 -21.52 -2.78 23.72
C PHE A 493 -21.22 -1.31 23.47
N TYR A 494 -22.21 -0.52 23.04
CA TYR A 494 -22.00 0.90 22.75
C TYR A 494 -21.90 1.80 23.98
N THR A 495 -22.57 1.44 25.09
CA THR A 495 -22.61 2.27 26.30
C THR A 495 -21.42 2.05 27.22
N LYS A 496 -20.88 0.81 27.31
CA LYS A 496 -19.77 0.49 28.22
C LYS A 496 -18.42 0.35 27.51
N ASP A 497 -18.37 -0.47 26.48
CA ASP A 497 -17.09 -0.95 25.93
C ASP A 497 -16.59 -0.07 24.78
N PHE A 498 -17.47 0.24 23.83
CA PHE A 498 -17.06 0.85 22.57
C PHE A 498 -16.79 2.35 22.70
N SER A 499 -17.50 3.08 23.57
CA SER A 499 -17.22 4.49 23.83
C SER A 499 -15.82 4.71 24.41
N SER A 500 -15.40 3.86 25.35
CA SER A 500 -14.05 3.89 25.92
C SER A 500 -12.99 3.56 24.86
N LYS A 501 -13.27 2.57 24.01
CA LYS A 501 -12.40 2.21 22.89
C LYS A 501 -12.26 3.35 21.87
N PHE A 502 -13.35 4.03 21.53
CA PHE A 502 -13.33 5.21 20.66
C PHE A 502 -12.37 6.27 21.21
N LEU A 503 -12.49 6.61 22.50
CA LEU A 503 -11.64 7.63 23.13
C LEU A 503 -10.16 7.22 23.13
N ASN A 504 -9.86 5.94 23.32
CA ASN A 504 -8.49 5.44 23.31
C ASN A 504 -7.88 5.38 21.90
N GLU A 505 -8.66 5.02 20.89
CA GLU A 505 -8.17 4.84 19.51
C GLU A 505 -8.21 6.13 18.69
N ILE A 506 -9.26 6.94 18.82
CA ILE A 506 -9.46 8.17 18.03
C ILE A 506 -9.04 9.43 18.79
N GLY A 507 -9.23 9.45 20.12
CA GLY A 507 -8.98 10.62 20.95
C GLY A 507 -7.57 11.24 20.81
N PRO A 508 -6.48 10.47 20.77
CA PRO A 508 -5.14 11.03 20.58
C PRO A 508 -4.97 11.80 19.26
N TYR A 509 -5.57 11.31 18.17
CA TYR A 509 -5.52 11.97 16.86
C TYR A 509 -6.30 13.28 16.87
N LEU A 510 -7.50 13.26 17.47
CA LEU A 510 -8.35 14.45 17.58
C LEU A 510 -7.73 15.53 18.48
N ARG A 511 -7.10 15.12 19.59
CA ARG A 511 -6.37 16.05 20.48
C ARG A 511 -5.20 16.72 19.76
N THR A 512 -4.38 15.92 19.06
CA THR A 512 -3.25 16.44 18.27
C THR A 512 -3.72 17.41 17.18
N TYR A 513 -4.82 17.08 16.50
CA TYR A 513 -5.41 17.98 15.50
C TYR A 513 -5.94 19.26 16.14
N ALA A 514 -6.61 19.18 17.29
CA ALA A 514 -7.12 20.34 18.03
C ALA A 514 -6.02 21.28 18.51
N GLU A 515 -4.92 20.75 19.01
CA GLU A 515 -3.71 21.51 19.38
C GLU A 515 -3.18 22.27 18.17
N SER A 516 -3.02 21.58 17.04
CA SER A 516 -2.51 22.20 15.80
C SER A 516 -3.47 23.26 15.25
N VAL A 517 -4.78 23.04 15.34
CA VAL A 517 -5.80 24.05 14.96
C VAL A 517 -5.71 25.27 15.87
N SER A 518 -5.53 25.06 17.18
CA SER A 518 -5.43 26.14 18.16
C SER A 518 -4.16 26.97 17.95
N GLU A 519 -3.03 26.33 17.62
CA GLU A 519 -1.78 27.01 17.30
C GLU A 519 -1.91 27.90 16.06
N VAL A 520 -2.51 27.37 14.98
CA VAL A 520 -2.76 28.17 13.77
C VAL A 520 -3.77 29.30 14.06
N ALA A 521 -4.82 29.03 14.83
CA ALA A 521 -5.79 30.05 15.23
C ALA A 521 -5.14 31.17 16.07
N ALA A 522 -4.18 30.86 16.94
CA ALA A 522 -3.41 31.84 17.68
C ALA A 522 -2.62 32.76 16.73
N SER A 523 -1.94 32.16 15.75
CA SER A 523 -1.19 32.91 14.74
C SER A 523 -2.08 33.83 13.91
N GLU A 524 -3.32 33.43 13.61
CA GLU A 524 -4.25 34.25 12.82
C GLU A 524 -4.72 35.52 13.53
N ILE A 525 -4.74 35.51 14.87
CA ILE A 525 -5.09 36.70 15.67
C ILE A 525 -3.85 37.39 16.26
N GLY A 526 -2.65 36.97 15.85
CA GLY A 526 -1.39 37.58 16.26
C GLY A 526 -1.02 37.38 17.74
N VAL A 527 -1.46 36.29 18.38
CA VAL A 527 -1.13 35.98 19.77
C VAL A 527 -0.25 34.74 19.88
N GLU A 528 0.55 34.68 20.95
CA GLU A 528 1.33 33.49 21.27
C GLU A 528 0.40 32.34 21.69
N TYR A 529 0.58 31.17 21.07
CA TYR A 529 -0.20 29.99 21.41
C TYR A 529 0.06 29.54 22.85
N LYS A 530 -1.03 29.31 23.59
CA LYS A 530 -1.02 28.75 24.96
C LYS A 530 -2.16 27.77 25.11
N MET A 531 -1.85 26.57 25.61
CA MET A 531 -2.86 25.63 26.07
C MET A 531 -3.34 26.06 27.46
N THR A 532 -4.55 26.61 27.56
CA THR A 532 -5.16 26.94 28.85
C THR A 532 -5.94 25.74 29.40
N PRO A 533 -6.13 25.62 30.73
CA PRO A 533 -6.94 24.57 31.31
C PRO A 533 -8.37 24.52 30.74
N GLU A 534 -8.97 25.67 30.46
CA GLU A 534 -10.32 25.77 29.90
C GLU A 534 -10.39 25.24 28.46
N LEU A 535 -9.35 25.50 27.65
CA LEU A 535 -9.25 24.99 26.29
C LEU A 535 -9.02 23.47 26.28
N GLU A 536 -8.15 22.98 27.16
CA GLU A 536 -7.91 21.54 27.31
C GLU A 536 -9.19 20.81 27.77
N GLU A 537 -9.91 21.36 28.74
CA GLU A 537 -11.20 20.85 29.19
C GLU A 537 -12.24 20.85 28.05
N PHE A 538 -12.26 21.90 27.23
CA PHE A 538 -13.13 21.97 26.05
C PHE A 538 -12.80 20.87 25.03
N ILE A 539 -11.53 20.66 24.69
CA ILE A 539 -11.08 19.62 23.74
C ILE A 539 -11.48 18.23 24.24
N ASN A 540 -11.27 17.95 25.53
CA ASN A 540 -11.65 16.69 26.16
C ASN A 540 -13.16 16.46 26.06
N LYS A 541 -13.97 17.42 26.53
CA LYS A 541 -15.45 17.33 26.49
C LYS A 541 -15.97 17.20 25.06
N TYR A 542 -15.40 17.94 24.11
CA TYR A 542 -15.80 17.84 22.70
C TYR A 542 -15.59 16.43 22.14
N THR A 543 -14.44 15.82 22.46
CA THR A 543 -14.08 14.46 22.03
C THR A 543 -15.02 13.42 22.65
N GLU A 544 -15.36 13.57 23.93
CA GLU A 544 -16.33 12.73 24.63
C GLU A 544 -17.74 12.83 24.03
N ILE A 545 -18.22 14.06 23.79
CA ILE A 545 -19.52 14.29 23.14
C ILE A 545 -19.54 13.70 21.72
N TYR A 546 -18.43 13.80 20.99
CA TYR A 546 -18.31 13.17 19.68
C TYR A 546 -18.44 11.65 19.78
N SER A 547 -17.74 11.01 20.72
CA SER A 547 -17.83 9.57 20.97
C SER A 547 -19.28 9.14 21.19
N LEU A 548 -20.00 9.81 22.08
CA LEU A 548 -21.41 9.52 22.39
C LEU A 548 -22.33 9.65 21.17
N ARG A 549 -22.10 10.67 20.35
CA ARG A 549 -22.85 10.87 19.09
C ARG A 549 -22.54 9.77 18.07
N TYR A 550 -21.27 9.37 17.96
CA TYR A 550 -20.85 8.30 17.05
C TYR A 550 -21.53 6.98 17.45
N THR A 551 -21.38 6.56 18.71
CA THR A 551 -21.92 5.30 19.22
C THR A 551 -23.45 5.28 19.19
N GLY A 552 -24.09 6.39 19.57
CA GLY A 552 -25.54 6.53 19.48
C GLY A 552 -26.05 6.46 18.03
N SER A 553 -25.33 7.05 17.08
CA SER A 553 -25.68 6.94 15.66
C SER A 553 -25.53 5.52 15.15
N SER A 554 -24.45 4.82 15.51
CA SER A 554 -24.27 3.41 15.15
C SER A 554 -25.41 2.54 15.68
N ALA A 555 -25.69 2.63 16.99
CA ALA A 555 -26.73 1.85 17.65
C ALA A 555 -28.10 2.08 17.00
N ASN A 556 -28.47 3.35 16.77
CA ASN A 556 -29.77 3.68 16.18
C ASN A 556 -29.91 3.21 14.74
N GLN A 557 -28.83 3.23 13.93
CA GLN A 557 -28.88 2.71 12.58
C GLN A 557 -29.14 1.20 12.55
N ILE A 558 -28.46 0.44 13.41
CA ILE A 558 -28.64 -1.00 13.50
C ILE A 558 -30.04 -1.36 14.04
N LYS A 559 -30.48 -0.70 15.13
CA LYS A 559 -31.84 -0.89 15.67
C LYS A 559 -32.93 -0.57 14.67
N LYS A 560 -32.76 0.53 13.91
CA LYS A 560 -33.72 0.92 12.89
C LYS A 560 -33.86 -0.16 11.82
N LEU A 561 -32.75 -0.74 11.36
CA LEU A 561 -32.79 -1.84 10.39
C LEU A 561 -33.46 -3.10 10.97
N ILE A 562 -33.25 -3.40 12.25
CA ILE A 562 -33.94 -4.51 12.92
C ILE A 562 -35.46 -4.26 13.00
N GLY A 563 -35.86 -3.04 13.37
CA GLY A 563 -37.27 -2.67 13.53
C GLY A 563 -38.04 -2.46 12.21
N GLU A 564 -37.36 -2.12 11.12
CA GLU A 564 -37.97 -1.95 9.78
C GLU A 564 -37.99 -3.24 8.94
N SER A 565 -37.29 -4.29 9.39
CA SER A 565 -37.24 -5.56 8.67
C SER A 565 -38.48 -6.41 8.98
N ASP A 566 -39.51 -6.31 8.14
CA ASP A 566 -40.62 -7.29 8.08
C ASP A 566 -40.21 -8.63 7.43
N THR A 567 -38.95 -8.76 7.01
CA THR A 567 -38.43 -9.86 6.19
C THR A 567 -37.68 -10.91 7.01
N GLU A 568 -37.83 -12.19 6.65
CA GLU A 568 -37.11 -13.35 7.22
C GLU A 568 -35.55 -13.24 7.15
N ASP A 569 -34.99 -12.20 6.50
CA ASP A 569 -33.54 -12.01 6.29
C ASP A 569 -32.97 -10.71 6.92
N VAL A 570 -33.18 -10.52 8.22
CA VAL A 570 -32.56 -9.43 9.00
C VAL A 570 -31.02 -9.48 8.92
N VAL A 571 -30.45 -10.69 8.83
CA VAL A 571 -28.99 -10.90 8.79
C VAL A 571 -28.39 -10.37 7.49
N GLY A 572 -29.05 -10.58 6.35
CA GLY A 572 -28.63 -10.04 5.05
C GLY A 572 -28.59 -8.52 5.03
N VAL A 573 -29.67 -7.87 5.49
CA VAL A 573 -29.77 -6.40 5.55
C VAL A 573 -28.69 -5.79 6.46
N LEU A 574 -28.45 -6.38 7.63
CA LEU A 574 -27.39 -5.93 8.53
C LEU A 574 -26.01 -6.15 7.91
N SER A 575 -25.78 -7.26 7.23
CA SER A 575 -24.49 -7.56 6.58
C SER A 575 -24.16 -6.57 5.46
N GLU A 576 -25.13 -6.23 4.62
CA GLU A 576 -24.98 -5.20 3.59
C GLU A 576 -24.64 -3.84 4.20
N ARG A 577 -25.36 -3.46 5.27
CA ARG A 577 -25.08 -2.21 6.00
C ARG A 577 -23.66 -2.16 6.55
N LEU A 578 -23.18 -3.25 7.15
CA LEU A 578 -21.84 -3.32 7.72
C LEU A 578 -20.75 -3.30 6.64
N ASN A 579 -21.02 -3.84 5.45
CA ASN A 579 -20.12 -3.71 4.30
C ASN A 579 -20.02 -2.25 3.83
N GLU A 580 -21.15 -1.55 3.69
CA GLU A 580 -21.16 -0.12 3.36
C GLU A 580 -20.39 0.70 4.40
N TRP A 581 -20.50 0.33 5.69
CA TRP A 581 -19.72 0.98 6.74
C TRP A 581 -18.22 0.84 6.52
N ILE A 582 -17.71 -0.35 6.22
CA ILE A 582 -16.28 -0.54 5.93
C ILE A 582 -15.82 0.33 4.76
N GLU A 583 -16.61 0.40 3.68
CA GLU A 583 -16.21 1.10 2.46
C GLU A 583 -16.27 2.63 2.57
N LYS A 584 -17.33 3.17 3.17
CA LYS A 584 -17.66 4.60 3.03
C LYS A 584 -17.60 5.37 4.35
N ARG A 585 -17.75 4.70 5.49
CA ARG A 585 -17.85 5.37 6.80
C ARG A 585 -16.54 6.02 7.24
N PRO A 586 -15.34 5.42 7.07
CA PRO A 586 -14.09 6.03 7.54
C PRO A 586 -13.84 7.44 6.98
N LEU A 587 -13.82 7.59 5.66
CA LEU A 587 -13.66 8.88 4.99
C LEU A 587 -14.75 9.87 5.40
N LYS A 588 -15.99 9.40 5.45
CA LYS A 588 -17.15 10.23 5.81
C LYS A 588 -17.05 10.79 7.21
N GLU A 589 -16.67 9.97 8.20
CA GLU A 589 -16.53 10.39 9.60
C GLU A 589 -15.28 11.26 9.77
N ALA A 590 -14.18 10.94 9.10
CA ALA A 590 -12.95 11.75 9.12
C ALA A 590 -13.18 13.15 8.54
N ALA A 591 -13.77 13.26 7.34
CA ALA A 591 -14.06 14.54 6.70
C ALA A 591 -15.01 15.40 7.53
N ASP A 592 -16.04 14.80 8.13
CA ASP A 592 -16.99 15.50 9.00
C ASP A 592 -16.32 15.97 10.31
N THR A 593 -15.53 15.11 10.94
CA THR A 593 -14.85 15.40 12.20
C THR A 593 -13.83 16.52 12.04
N VAL A 594 -12.93 16.40 11.06
CA VAL A 594 -11.84 17.36 10.83
C VAL A 594 -12.41 18.74 10.50
N ALA A 595 -13.52 18.82 9.74
CA ALA A 595 -14.21 20.08 9.44
C ALA A 595 -14.93 20.68 10.66
N ARG A 596 -15.75 19.89 11.37
CA ARG A 596 -16.52 20.39 12.53
C ARG A 596 -15.63 20.76 13.70
N MET A 597 -14.60 19.97 13.96
CA MET A 597 -13.67 20.21 15.06
C MET A 597 -12.84 21.47 14.80
N ASN A 598 -12.45 21.74 13.54
CA ASN A 598 -11.77 22.98 13.18
C ASN A 598 -12.54 24.22 13.65
N GLY A 599 -13.82 24.32 13.26
CA GLY A 599 -14.68 25.44 13.66
C GLY A 599 -14.95 25.51 15.17
N ALA A 600 -15.18 24.36 15.82
CA ALA A 600 -15.46 24.30 17.25
C ALA A 600 -14.26 24.74 18.10
N ILE A 601 -13.08 24.21 17.80
CA ILE A 601 -11.84 24.52 18.51
C ILE A 601 -11.41 25.96 18.26
N THR A 602 -11.48 26.43 17.01
CA THR A 602 -11.17 27.83 16.67
C THR A 602 -12.06 28.79 17.45
N ARG A 603 -13.37 28.55 17.51
CA ARG A 603 -14.29 29.37 18.30
C ARG A 603 -13.96 29.34 19.79
N ALA A 604 -13.66 28.17 20.36
CA ALA A 604 -13.30 28.07 21.78
C ALA A 604 -12.01 28.82 22.10
N TYR A 605 -11.00 28.69 21.22
CA TYR A 605 -9.74 29.42 21.33
C TYR A 605 -9.95 30.93 21.25
N PHE A 606 -10.65 31.42 20.21
CA PHE A 606 -11.00 32.84 20.05
C PHE A 606 -11.75 33.40 21.26
N LYS A 607 -12.67 32.64 21.83
CA LYS A 607 -13.38 33.05 23.05
C LYS A 607 -12.42 33.21 24.24
N GLY A 608 -11.52 32.25 24.45
CA GLY A 608 -10.49 32.33 25.49
C GLY A 608 -9.50 33.49 25.27
N ALA A 609 -9.21 33.82 24.01
CA ALA A 609 -8.35 34.93 23.61
C ALA A 609 -9.05 36.31 23.65
N GLY A 610 -10.33 36.37 24.05
CA GLY A 610 -11.07 37.64 24.18
C GLY A 610 -11.71 38.16 22.89
N ILE A 611 -11.76 37.36 21.83
CA ILE A 611 -12.48 37.72 20.60
C ILE A 611 -14.00 37.66 20.86
N ILE A 612 -14.70 38.71 20.45
CA ILE A 612 -16.14 38.87 20.73
C ILE A 612 -17.04 38.69 19.50
N LYS A 613 -16.46 38.65 18.29
CA LYS A 613 -17.18 38.49 17.02
C LYS A 613 -16.53 37.43 16.14
N LEU A 614 -17.36 36.74 15.37
CA LEU A 614 -16.94 35.77 14.36
C LEU A 614 -17.49 36.19 13.00
N ILE A 615 -16.69 36.00 11.97
CA ILE A 615 -17.06 36.19 10.58
C ILE A 615 -17.04 34.84 9.88
N TRP A 616 -18.09 34.52 9.15
CA TRP A 616 -18.16 33.28 8.37
C TRP A 616 -17.47 33.47 7.02
N VAL A 617 -16.52 32.59 6.71
CA VAL A 617 -15.74 32.63 5.47
C VAL A 617 -16.01 31.36 4.67
N THR A 618 -16.58 31.54 3.49
CA THR A 618 -16.90 30.44 2.57
C THR A 618 -15.77 30.23 1.56
N ARG A 619 -15.24 29.00 1.49
CA ARG A 619 -14.17 28.58 0.58
C ARG A 619 -14.60 27.40 -0.30
N GLY A 620 -13.82 27.13 -1.33
CA GLY A 620 -14.01 26.02 -2.29
C GLY A 620 -14.23 26.50 -3.71
N ALA A 621 -14.00 25.62 -4.70
CA ALA A 621 -14.06 25.99 -6.12
C ALA A 621 -15.47 26.35 -6.63
N LYS A 622 -16.51 25.69 -6.09
CA LYS A 622 -17.92 25.98 -6.37
C LYS A 622 -18.75 25.88 -5.09
N PRO A 623 -18.70 26.88 -4.19
CA PRO A 623 -19.46 26.83 -2.95
C PRO A 623 -20.96 26.89 -3.26
N CYS A 624 -21.75 26.08 -2.55
CA CYS A 624 -23.20 26.04 -2.73
C CYS A 624 -23.83 27.36 -2.24
N ILE A 625 -25.04 27.66 -2.74
CA ILE A 625 -25.76 28.90 -2.42
C ILE A 625 -25.96 29.12 -0.92
N TYR A 626 -26.18 28.05 -0.15
CA TYR A 626 -26.33 28.10 1.32
C TYR A 626 -25.07 28.55 2.04
N CYS A 627 -23.89 28.20 1.52
CA CYS A 627 -22.63 28.65 2.08
C CYS A 627 -22.31 30.07 1.62
N ARG A 628 -22.61 30.44 0.36
CA ARG A 628 -22.39 31.80 -0.13
C ARG A 628 -23.20 32.84 0.63
N SER A 629 -24.46 32.55 0.91
CA SER A 629 -25.34 33.43 1.69
C SER A 629 -24.91 33.64 3.14
N LEU A 630 -23.92 32.87 3.63
CA LEU A 630 -23.31 33.07 4.94
C LEU A 630 -21.94 33.76 4.84
N HIS A 631 -21.32 33.85 3.67
CA HIS A 631 -20.02 34.49 3.52
C HIS A 631 -20.08 35.96 4.01
N GLY A 632 -19.09 36.38 4.80
CA GLY A 632 -19.02 37.73 5.37
C GLY A 632 -20.01 38.00 6.50
N LYS A 633 -20.92 37.06 6.83
CA LYS A 633 -21.87 37.24 7.94
C LYS A 633 -21.09 37.38 9.24
N VAL A 634 -21.42 38.40 10.03
CA VAL A 634 -20.80 38.67 11.35
C VAL A 634 -21.80 38.35 12.45
N VAL A 635 -21.37 37.59 13.47
CA VAL A 635 -22.16 37.33 14.68
C VAL A 635 -21.31 37.52 15.92
N GLY A 636 -21.94 37.84 17.05
CA GLY A 636 -21.26 37.78 18.35
C GLY A 636 -20.82 36.34 18.63
N ILE A 637 -19.68 36.15 19.30
CA ILE A 637 -19.08 34.81 19.50
C ILE A 637 -20.01 33.83 20.24
N ASP A 638 -20.93 34.35 21.06
CA ASP A 638 -21.94 33.59 21.80
C ASP A 638 -23.32 33.53 21.10
N LYS A 639 -23.44 34.07 19.88
CA LYS A 639 -24.65 34.00 19.06
C LYS A 639 -24.45 33.03 17.90
N PRO A 640 -25.47 32.24 17.53
CA PRO A 640 -25.36 31.35 16.37
C PRO A 640 -25.46 32.12 15.05
N PHE A 641 -24.81 31.60 14.01
CA PHE A 641 -24.99 32.04 12.63
C PHE A 641 -26.36 31.63 12.07
N LEU A 642 -26.85 30.46 12.49
CA LEU A 642 -28.17 29.94 12.12
C LEU A 642 -28.85 29.33 13.35
N GLU A 643 -30.11 29.70 13.56
CA GLU A 643 -30.97 29.10 14.58
C GLU A 643 -31.58 27.78 14.10
N LYS A 644 -32.11 27.01 15.05
CA LYS A 644 -32.91 25.82 14.73
C LYS A 644 -34.13 26.20 13.88
N GLY A 645 -34.33 25.53 12.75
CA GLY A 645 -35.47 25.80 11.87
C GLY A 645 -35.16 25.60 10.39
N VAL A 646 -36.00 26.16 9.52
CA VAL A 646 -35.81 26.10 8.08
C VAL A 646 -34.91 27.26 7.64
N TYR A 647 -33.84 26.93 6.90
CA TYR A 647 -32.96 27.89 6.26
C TYR A 647 -33.07 27.76 4.74
N GLN A 648 -33.48 28.85 4.08
CA GLN A 648 -33.56 28.94 2.63
C GLN A 648 -33.15 30.35 2.21
N PRO A 649 -31.91 30.57 1.76
CA PRO A 649 -31.49 31.86 1.23
C PRO A 649 -32.12 32.13 -0.14
N SER A 650 -32.16 33.41 -0.54
CA SER A 650 -32.69 33.80 -1.86
C SER A 650 -31.96 33.04 -2.97
N GLY A 651 -32.72 32.53 -3.94
CA GLY A 651 -32.20 31.73 -5.07
C GLY A 651 -31.96 30.24 -4.77
N ALA A 652 -32.20 29.75 -3.54
CA ALA A 652 -32.04 28.33 -3.23
C ALA A 652 -33.27 27.51 -3.67
N GLU A 653 -33.03 26.48 -4.49
CA GLU A 653 -34.06 25.55 -4.99
C GLU A 653 -34.70 24.67 -3.91
N GLY A 654 -34.15 24.62 -2.69
CA GLY A 654 -34.61 23.75 -1.61
C GLY A 654 -34.55 24.37 -0.21
N GLN A 655 -35.24 23.74 0.73
CA GLN A 655 -35.22 24.11 2.15
C GLN A 655 -34.18 23.27 2.91
N PHE A 656 -33.30 23.93 3.67
CA PHE A 656 -32.32 23.25 4.51
C PHE A 656 -32.77 23.26 5.98
N PHE A 657 -33.04 22.09 6.56
CA PHE A 657 -33.51 22.01 7.94
C PHE A 657 -32.36 21.93 8.96
N ILE A 658 -32.24 22.99 9.76
CA ILE A 658 -31.25 23.14 10.81
C ILE A 658 -31.76 22.50 12.11
N ARG A 659 -31.08 21.43 12.56
CA ARG A 659 -31.50 20.63 13.74
C ARG A 659 -31.26 21.34 15.08
N GLY A 660 -30.34 22.31 15.15
CA GLY A 660 -29.97 23.05 16.34
C GLY A 660 -29.11 24.29 16.01
N PRO A 661 -28.87 25.20 16.96
CA PRO A 661 -28.13 26.42 16.69
C PRO A 661 -26.69 26.12 16.22
N HIS A 662 -26.28 26.71 15.09
CA HIS A 662 -24.94 26.59 14.53
C HIS A 662 -24.09 27.81 14.86
N TYR A 663 -23.08 27.62 15.71
CA TYR A 663 -22.13 28.66 16.11
C TYR A 663 -20.87 28.74 15.24
N HIS A 664 -20.65 27.73 14.39
CA HIS A 664 -19.52 27.65 13.48
C HIS A 664 -19.87 26.73 12.30
N PRO A 665 -19.15 26.82 11.17
CA PRO A 665 -19.21 25.83 10.10
C PRO A 665 -18.69 24.46 10.53
N PRO A 666 -19.04 23.37 9.82
CA PRO A 666 -19.89 23.30 8.64
C PRO A 666 -21.39 23.16 8.96
N ILE A 667 -22.27 23.69 8.08
CA ILE A 667 -23.74 23.47 8.13
C ILE A 667 -24.17 22.16 7.45
N HIS A 668 -23.42 21.71 6.44
CA HIS A 668 -23.64 20.44 5.76
C HIS A 668 -22.31 19.76 5.46
N ARG A 669 -22.35 18.48 5.09
CA ARG A 669 -21.15 17.71 4.73
C ARG A 669 -20.48 18.30 3.48
N ALA A 670 -19.17 18.15 3.38
CA ALA A 670 -18.35 18.61 2.24
C ALA A 670 -18.24 20.13 2.02
N CYS A 671 -18.70 20.99 2.94
CA CYS A 671 -18.37 22.42 2.84
C CYS A 671 -16.98 22.71 3.41
N GLN A 672 -16.26 23.66 2.80
CA GLN A 672 -14.92 24.11 3.22
C GLN A 672 -14.96 25.43 4.00
N CYS A 673 -16.12 25.80 4.53
CA CYS A 673 -16.32 27.05 5.25
C CYS A 673 -15.60 27.03 6.60
N MET A 674 -15.12 28.20 7.03
CA MET A 674 -14.45 28.41 8.31
C MET A 674 -14.95 29.68 8.99
N VAL A 675 -14.56 29.88 10.24
CA VAL A 675 -14.72 31.18 10.92
C VAL A 675 -13.38 31.91 10.96
N ARG A 676 -13.41 33.24 10.89
CA ARG A 676 -12.29 34.13 11.28
C ARG A 676 -12.73 35.07 12.39
N ALA A 677 -11.76 35.66 13.09
CA ALA A 677 -12.01 36.74 14.04
C ALA A 677 -12.48 38.00 13.29
N GLY A 678 -13.36 38.79 13.92
CA GLY A 678 -13.90 40.03 13.35
C GLY A 678 -14.16 41.11 14.38
#